data_AF-A0A919MSS5-F1
#
_entry.id   AF-A0A919MSS5-F1
#
_cell.length_a   1.000
_cell.length_b   1.000
_cell.length_c   1.000
_cell.angle_alpha   90.00
_cell.angle_beta   90.00
_cell.angle_gamma   90.00
#
_symmetry.space_group_name_H-M   'P 1'
#
loop_
_entity.id
_entity.type
_entity.pdbx_description
1 polymer ?
#
loop_
_entity_poly.entity_id
_entity_poly.type
_entity_poly.pdbx_seq_one_letter_code
_entity_poly.pdbx_strand_id
1 'polypeptide(L)'
;MLALSRRQLLALAGVSGIGGAVGLPRPASAAAPDPVADIYRKLLHLHTRWVEEQWDSGTGAYRAEDFRFTAVLGNAVLLGMNDYDAGVAGVDADTLKARTVATIQRFAASNRFAGGVEWGRRLFWDSTFELYFVLAARLLWSDLDAQTRRNVQSIAVGQASYAYGLVSDDDPLSGDWTPNGTSGGWRGDTKLEEMGVYAQAIAPGLAWAGDDEAAEGWRERFLLWATNASGLPAADLANPAGVDGERIDQRATAHNLHDTFVVENHGSVHPHYQAELWRTAGRAAIHFMVAGRPLPEVLTHQPNGAELWATLRLLASDAGEPVMPMVSDRYHLYGRDILPLAFLAQVQGDRDAARAEADLAERLVPYLRYEPEFQLTKFSGEDKYEPEARAELAIAYLFHRLRDRPVAPVSKAEFFHRAAGTRDFGREIGLTAHQSERAFAAAVTRTGFVNFLWQPGHDNWLIDTREPAFLPAGAAPTARWSRAWSRVRDGVDATATVLAVAGGRAGFATLPTGAVVYASTGLPGEGRLSLFNLEMPGVPGLSGSRSFTTASGSVLLDERGDGDITFAPRDARWVRMLGREPGTEYGYSVWTFSVLDTSGADLAQGAMPTASSEDIWNPARNATDGNPETRWAVAREERGRADSWLAVDLGSAVRVAGVRILWEAAYGKSFVIQTSTDGVTWADAVAVPQTRSTTGWVGIDGRAGLVTHGGKRRIVVSATGVTAPAPVIEGYPGQRGDLAALAARPLPTGRGLLVSDADGYLSVFNLGARPVTATAVRIPSARRLYRGTQVVRGRGLDWTVSLAGGTAVVEPPRFTVDDRMPDGTRLEVADSHHLTVTAPAGRKVVVTLRAGSWSRTVRVRAGRSRAVTVPGAPVTPTADLARGRTTFPTSPLPEGMSAPARAVDGDPRTTWRPGGSGRMVVDLGAVTAVADVRLTWSRGRRRPVRVEASRDGLTYAPLAGSARYVAVAVEGWRPGDAELVELVVR
;
A
#
# COMPACT_ATOMS: atom_id res chain seq x y z
N MET A 1 -18.47 38.35 22.78
CA MET A 1 -17.69 38.63 24.00
C MET A 1 -17.25 37.29 24.55
N LEU A 2 -15.99 36.92 24.32
CA LEU A 2 -15.43 35.61 24.64
C LEU A 2 -14.83 35.65 26.05
N ALA A 3 -15.21 34.70 26.91
CA ALA A 3 -14.63 34.52 28.23
C ALA A 3 -13.22 33.94 28.09
N LEU A 4 -12.21 34.69 28.50
CA LEU A 4 -10.81 34.28 28.49
C LEU A 4 -10.58 33.17 29.52
N SER A 5 -9.79 32.16 29.15
CA SER A 5 -9.43 31.05 30.04
C SER A 5 -8.35 31.45 31.04
N ARG A 6 -8.25 30.72 32.16
CA ARG A 6 -7.29 30.96 33.26
C ARG A 6 -5.82 30.95 32.81
N ARG A 7 -5.50 30.32 31.66
CA ARG A 7 -4.15 30.34 31.03
C ARG A 7 -3.85 31.68 30.34
N GLN A 8 -4.85 32.33 29.74
CA GLN A 8 -4.67 33.64 29.10
C GLN A 8 -4.49 34.76 30.12
N LEU A 9 -5.05 34.59 31.33
CA LEU A 9 -4.82 35.50 32.46
C LEU A 9 -3.39 35.41 33.03
N LEU A 10 -2.73 34.25 32.94
CA LEU A 10 -1.35 34.07 33.40
C LEU A 10 -0.32 34.57 32.38
N ALA A 11 -0.64 34.57 31.09
CA ALA A 11 0.22 35.18 30.05
C ALA A 11 0.25 36.72 30.11
N LEU A 12 -0.78 37.35 30.69
CA LEU A 12 -0.85 38.80 30.88
C LEU A 12 -0.11 39.29 32.14
N ALA A 13 0.25 38.38 33.07
CA ALA A 13 1.06 38.70 34.24
C ALA A 13 2.52 38.37 33.95
N GLY A 14 3.23 39.30 33.31
CA GLY A 14 4.60 39.14 32.84
C GLY A 14 5.59 38.65 33.89
N VAL A 15 5.89 37.35 33.87
CA VAL A 15 7.09 36.78 34.46
C VAL A 15 7.93 36.21 33.32
N SER A 16 8.81 37.06 32.80
CA SER A 16 9.89 36.68 31.90
C SER A 16 10.91 35.88 32.71
N GLY A 17 10.88 34.55 32.57
CA GLY A 17 11.75 33.61 33.28
C GLY A 17 12.15 32.43 32.39
N ILE A 18 13.41 32.48 31.96
CA ILE A 18 14.27 31.52 31.26
C ILE A 18 13.96 30.02 31.54
N GLY A 19 13.98 29.20 30.48
CA GLY A 19 14.46 27.82 30.52
C GLY A 19 13.68 26.78 31.35
N GLY A 20 12.35 26.87 31.38
CA GLY A 20 11.50 25.95 32.14
C GLY A 20 11.52 24.52 31.62
N ALA A 21 11.79 23.55 32.51
CA ALA A 21 11.52 22.14 32.27
C ALA A 21 10.02 21.95 31.98
N VAL A 22 9.70 21.35 30.83
CA VAL A 22 8.33 20.99 30.50
C VAL A 22 8.12 19.56 30.97
N GLY A 23 7.54 19.38 32.15
CA GLY A 23 6.95 18.08 32.50
C GLY A 23 5.88 17.75 31.47
N LEU A 24 5.82 16.49 30.98
CA LEU A 24 4.76 16.05 30.08
C LEU A 24 3.39 16.51 30.61
N PRO A 25 2.48 16.98 29.74
CA PRO A 25 1.15 17.39 30.19
C PRO A 25 0.51 16.25 30.98
N ARG A 26 0.34 16.48 32.29
CA ARG A 26 -0.39 15.56 33.17
C ARG A 26 -1.79 15.37 32.59
N PRO A 27 -2.30 14.12 32.50
CA PRO A 27 -3.65 13.89 32.02
C PRO A 27 -4.64 14.72 32.84
N ALA A 28 -5.45 15.54 32.15
CA ALA A 28 -6.66 16.06 32.75
C ALA A 28 -7.54 14.86 33.16
N SER A 29 -8.22 14.98 34.31
CA SER A 29 -9.16 13.97 34.78
C SER A 29 -10.17 13.61 33.68
N ALA A 30 -10.28 12.31 33.39
CA ALA A 30 -11.09 11.68 32.35
C ALA A 30 -10.78 12.16 30.90
N ALA A 31 -9.54 12.02 30.46
CA ALA A 31 -9.25 12.01 29.02
C ALA A 31 -10.14 10.97 28.32
N ALA A 32 -10.64 11.30 27.12
CA ALA A 32 -11.43 10.35 26.33
C ALA A 32 -10.60 9.08 26.07
N PRO A 33 -11.21 7.88 26.03
CA PRO A 33 -10.51 6.65 25.67
C PRO A 33 -9.82 6.79 24.32
N ASP A 34 -8.58 6.31 24.25
CA ASP A 34 -7.74 6.37 23.04
C ASP A 34 -7.05 5.01 22.80
N PRO A 35 -7.73 4.07 22.12
CA PRO A 35 -7.21 2.73 21.93
C PRO A 35 -5.88 2.67 21.16
N VAL A 36 -5.66 3.61 20.24
CA VAL A 36 -4.40 3.66 19.46
C VAL A 36 -3.25 4.10 20.35
N ALA A 37 -3.44 5.14 21.17
CA ALA A 37 -2.44 5.54 22.15
C ALA A 37 -2.14 4.43 23.17
N ASP A 38 -3.15 3.67 23.62
CA ASP A 38 -2.97 2.53 24.51
C ASP A 38 -2.11 1.42 23.86
N ILE A 39 -2.29 1.17 22.56
CA ILE A 39 -1.45 0.25 21.79
C ILE A 39 -0.02 0.78 21.69
N TYR A 40 0.18 2.05 21.31
CA TYR A 40 1.51 2.64 21.21
C TYR A 40 2.28 2.59 22.54
N ARG A 41 1.60 2.88 23.66
CA ARG A 41 2.16 2.69 25.00
C ARG A 41 2.64 1.25 25.21
N LYS A 42 1.81 0.26 24.87
CA LYS A 42 2.16 -1.16 25.03
C LYS A 42 3.34 -1.57 24.14
N LEU A 43 3.39 -1.08 22.91
CA LEU A 43 4.48 -1.34 21.96
C LEU A 43 5.80 -0.75 22.47
N LEU A 44 5.78 0.48 22.99
CA LEU A 44 6.97 1.09 23.60
C LEU A 44 7.51 0.24 24.76
N HIS A 45 6.63 -0.25 25.65
CA HIS A 45 7.03 -1.17 26.73
C HIS A 45 7.64 -2.45 26.17
N LEU A 46 6.95 -3.16 25.27
CA LEU A 46 7.44 -4.43 24.69
C LEU A 46 8.80 -4.26 24.01
N HIS A 47 8.97 -3.23 23.19
CA HIS A 47 10.21 -2.93 22.48
C HIS A 47 11.35 -2.48 23.42
N THR A 48 11.06 -2.13 24.68
CA THR A 48 12.12 -1.80 25.65
C THR A 48 13.05 -2.99 25.90
N ARG A 49 12.56 -4.23 25.75
CA ARG A 49 13.38 -5.44 25.84
C ARG A 49 14.53 -5.44 24.82
N TRP A 50 14.23 -5.13 23.56
CA TRP A 50 15.26 -4.97 22.53
C TRP A 50 16.20 -3.78 22.83
N VAL A 51 15.69 -2.67 23.37
CA VAL A 51 16.53 -1.50 23.72
C VAL A 51 17.54 -1.85 24.81
N GLU A 52 17.13 -2.62 25.81
CA GLU A 52 18.01 -3.02 26.91
C GLU A 52 19.11 -3.98 26.46
N GLU A 53 18.91 -4.75 25.39
CA GLU A 53 19.99 -5.52 24.74
C GLU A 53 21.06 -4.63 24.11
N GLN A 54 20.71 -3.36 23.83
CA GLN A 54 21.65 -2.36 23.29
C GLN A 54 22.47 -1.66 24.38
N TRP A 55 22.18 -1.90 25.67
CA TRP A 55 22.96 -1.35 26.76
C TRP A 55 24.35 -1.96 26.79
N ASP A 56 25.38 -1.14 26.71
CA ASP A 56 26.77 -1.57 26.85
C ASP A 56 27.33 -1.11 28.19
N SER A 57 27.52 -2.07 29.11
CA SER A 57 28.10 -1.82 30.43
C SER A 57 29.54 -1.31 30.40
N GLY A 58 30.30 -1.57 29.33
CA GLY A 58 31.67 -1.08 29.18
C GLY A 58 31.74 0.41 28.86
N THR A 59 30.80 0.91 28.05
CA THR A 59 30.69 2.34 27.73
C THR A 59 29.75 3.11 28.66
N GLY A 60 28.91 2.41 29.44
CA GLY A 60 27.94 3.03 30.34
C GLY A 60 26.82 3.76 29.60
N ALA A 61 26.51 3.34 28.38
CA ALA A 61 25.49 3.94 27.53
C ALA A 61 24.91 2.89 26.56
N TYR A 62 23.79 3.21 25.92
CA TYR A 62 23.33 2.47 24.75
C TYR A 62 24.32 2.65 23.58
N ARG A 63 24.47 1.61 22.75
CA ARG A 63 25.48 1.54 21.67
C ARG A 63 25.40 2.70 20.66
N ALA A 64 26.57 3.09 20.15
CA ALA A 64 26.72 4.13 19.11
C ALA A 64 26.37 3.63 17.69
N GLU A 65 26.63 2.35 17.42
CA GLU A 65 26.31 1.68 16.16
C GLU A 65 24.86 1.95 15.73
N ASP A 66 24.68 2.29 14.46
CA ASP A 66 23.38 2.65 13.86
C ASP A 66 22.54 3.63 14.69
N PHE A 67 23.19 4.53 15.43
CA PHE A 67 22.52 5.49 16.32
C PHE A 67 21.58 4.86 17.36
N ARG A 68 21.82 3.61 17.78
CA ARG A 68 20.99 2.90 18.79
C ARG A 68 20.78 3.69 20.08
N PHE A 69 21.74 4.55 20.44
CA PHE A 69 21.63 5.48 21.57
C PHE A 69 20.46 6.45 21.50
N THR A 70 19.88 6.70 20.32
CA THR A 70 18.72 7.59 20.16
C THR A 70 17.38 6.93 20.51
N ALA A 71 17.36 5.61 20.75
CA ALA A 71 16.22 4.90 21.31
C ALA A 71 15.72 5.46 22.66
N VAL A 72 16.55 6.32 23.29
CA VAL A 72 16.23 7.09 24.51
C VAL A 72 14.99 7.97 24.40
N LEU A 73 14.54 8.38 23.20
CA LEU A 73 13.28 9.13 23.07
C LEU A 73 12.08 8.29 23.53
N GLY A 74 12.00 7.03 23.11
CA GLY A 74 10.95 6.12 23.58
C GLY A 74 10.99 5.91 25.09
N ASN A 75 12.21 5.84 25.67
CA ASN A 75 12.38 5.72 27.12
C ASN A 75 11.91 6.99 27.84
N ALA A 76 12.30 8.17 27.38
CA ALA A 76 11.89 9.46 27.95
C ALA A 76 10.36 9.62 27.95
N VAL A 77 9.71 9.22 26.86
CA VAL A 77 8.25 9.22 26.75
C VAL A 77 7.60 8.25 27.73
N LEU A 78 8.10 7.01 27.84
CA LEU A 78 7.62 6.00 28.80
C LEU A 78 7.80 6.43 30.27
N LEU A 79 8.97 6.95 30.62
CA LEU A 79 9.31 7.35 31.98
C LEU A 79 8.51 8.57 32.47
N GLY A 80 7.99 9.36 31.54
CA GLY A 80 7.07 10.45 31.87
C GLY A 80 5.59 10.03 32.01
N MET A 81 5.27 8.74 31.83
CA MET A 81 3.93 8.19 32.03
C MET A 81 3.71 7.79 33.50
N ASN A 82 2.46 7.78 33.96
CA ASN A 82 2.13 7.41 35.36
C ASN A 82 1.97 5.90 35.58
N ASP A 83 2.04 5.09 34.52
CA ASP A 83 1.61 3.68 34.46
C ASP A 83 2.68 2.77 33.83
N TYR A 84 3.95 3.05 34.13
CA TYR A 84 5.08 2.23 33.69
C TYR A 84 4.96 0.77 34.18
N ASP A 85 5.11 -0.20 33.27
CA ASP A 85 5.06 -1.63 33.56
C ASP A 85 6.44 -2.30 33.36
N ALA A 86 7.14 -2.52 34.48
CA ALA A 86 8.45 -3.16 34.51
C ALA A 86 8.41 -4.63 34.04
N GLY A 87 7.29 -5.34 34.25
CA GLY A 87 7.14 -6.73 33.83
C GLY A 87 7.10 -6.86 32.31
N VAL A 88 6.40 -5.94 31.64
CA VAL A 88 6.37 -5.88 30.17
C VAL A 88 7.70 -5.35 29.62
N ALA A 89 8.25 -4.28 30.21
CA ALA A 89 9.48 -3.66 29.74
C ALA A 89 10.74 -4.52 29.93
N GLY A 90 10.74 -5.43 30.92
CA GLY A 90 11.91 -6.25 31.25
C GLY A 90 12.99 -5.54 32.07
N VAL A 91 12.71 -4.31 32.53
CA VAL A 91 13.60 -3.48 33.35
C VAL A 91 12.75 -2.59 34.25
N ASP A 92 13.25 -2.24 35.44
CA ASP A 92 12.56 -1.30 36.33
C ASP A 92 12.76 0.17 35.88
N ALA A 93 11.83 1.04 36.29
CA ALA A 93 11.80 2.43 35.85
C ALA A 93 13.05 3.22 36.28
N ASP A 94 13.60 2.96 37.46
CA ASP A 94 14.75 3.68 37.98
C ASP A 94 16.02 3.31 37.23
N THR A 95 16.21 2.01 36.97
CA THR A 95 17.31 1.51 36.12
C THR A 95 17.21 2.08 34.71
N LEU A 96 16.03 2.00 34.08
CA LEU A 96 15.82 2.55 32.73
C LEU A 96 16.10 4.06 32.69
N LYS A 97 15.64 4.81 33.71
CA LYS A 97 15.90 6.24 33.83
C LYS A 97 17.39 6.55 33.97
N ALA A 98 18.09 5.84 34.86
CA ALA A 98 19.53 6.04 35.05
C ALA A 98 20.33 5.78 33.76
N ARG A 99 20.04 4.67 33.05
CA ARG A 99 20.67 4.33 31.76
C ARG A 99 20.37 5.35 30.66
N THR A 100 19.12 5.83 30.61
CA THR A 100 18.67 6.85 29.66
C THR A 100 19.38 8.18 29.89
N VAL A 101 19.43 8.66 31.14
CA VAL A 101 20.13 9.90 31.50
C VAL A 101 21.63 9.80 31.22
N ALA A 102 22.28 8.69 31.61
CA ALA A 102 23.71 8.47 31.35
C ALA A 102 24.02 8.49 29.84
N THR A 103 23.17 7.86 29.03
CA THR A 103 23.29 7.88 27.56
C THR A 103 23.17 9.30 27.01
N ILE A 104 22.18 10.08 27.47
CA ILE A 104 22.01 11.48 27.05
C ILE A 104 23.24 12.31 27.45
N GLN A 105 23.76 12.16 28.66
CA GLN A 105 24.95 12.91 29.11
C GLN A 105 26.17 12.63 28.23
N ARG A 106 26.45 11.34 27.95
CA ARG A 106 27.58 10.91 27.11
C ARG A 106 27.47 11.47 25.69
N PHE A 107 26.35 11.19 25.01
CA PHE A 107 26.22 11.54 23.59
C PHE A 107 25.95 13.02 23.36
N ALA A 108 25.40 13.75 24.33
CA ALA A 108 25.34 15.21 24.24
C ALA A 108 26.75 15.82 24.27
N ALA A 109 27.65 15.29 25.11
CA ALA A 109 29.04 15.77 25.18
C ALA A 109 29.89 15.38 23.98
N SER A 110 29.58 14.27 23.29
CA SER A 110 30.37 13.78 22.17
C SER A 110 29.90 14.26 20.78
N ASN A 111 28.78 14.99 20.71
CA ASN A 111 28.28 15.59 19.47
C ASN A 111 29.16 16.77 19.00
N ARG A 112 29.37 16.88 17.68
CA ARG A 112 30.12 17.95 17.01
C ARG A 112 29.79 19.35 17.50
N PHE A 113 28.50 19.69 17.58
CA PHE A 113 28.07 21.05 17.91
C PHE A 113 28.27 21.40 19.38
N ALA A 114 28.47 20.41 20.24
CA ALA A 114 28.86 20.59 21.64
C ALA A 114 30.39 20.54 21.85
N GLY A 115 31.18 20.52 20.77
CA GLY A 115 32.65 20.42 20.82
C GLY A 115 33.20 18.98 20.82
N GLY A 116 32.33 17.98 20.68
CA GLY A 116 32.71 16.59 20.51
C GLY A 116 33.12 16.23 19.07
N VAL A 117 33.41 14.95 18.84
CA VAL A 117 33.89 14.45 17.54
C VAL A 117 33.24 13.15 17.09
N GLU A 118 32.40 12.53 17.91
CA GLU A 118 31.88 11.17 17.69
C GLU A 118 30.76 11.14 16.64
N TRP A 119 29.85 12.11 16.66
CA TRP A 119 28.67 12.18 15.78
C TRP A 119 28.20 13.64 15.57
N GLY A 120 27.16 13.86 14.78
CA GLY A 120 26.62 15.19 14.46
C GLY A 120 27.26 15.82 13.22
N ARG A 121 27.67 15.00 12.25
CA ARG A 121 28.47 15.45 11.10
C ARG A 121 27.63 15.66 9.84
N ARG A 122 26.78 14.69 9.47
CA ARG A 122 26.08 14.69 8.18
C ARG A 122 24.65 15.21 8.31
N LEU A 123 24.12 15.77 7.24
CA LEU A 123 22.75 16.26 7.24
C LEU A 123 21.73 15.11 7.30
N PHE A 124 21.81 14.12 6.41
CA PHE A 124 20.73 13.11 6.31
C PHE A 124 20.50 12.31 7.59
N TRP A 125 21.51 11.53 8.01
CA TRP A 125 21.37 10.64 9.15
C TRP A 125 21.54 11.37 10.48
N ASP A 126 22.62 12.13 10.66
CA ASP A 126 22.88 12.73 11.97
C ASP A 126 21.79 13.75 12.34
N SER A 127 21.31 14.61 11.42
CA SER A 127 20.24 15.57 11.78
C SER A 127 18.92 14.90 12.14
N THR A 128 18.59 13.78 11.48
CA THR A 128 17.41 12.97 11.80
C THR A 128 17.50 12.43 13.23
N PHE A 129 18.67 11.94 13.62
CA PHE A 129 18.88 11.39 14.96
C PHE A 129 19.10 12.46 16.04
N GLU A 130 19.68 13.61 15.70
CA GLU A 130 19.81 14.78 16.57
C GLU A 130 18.45 15.30 17.00
N LEU A 131 17.45 15.35 16.11
CA LEU A 131 16.11 15.81 16.48
C LEU A 131 15.47 14.90 17.53
N TYR A 132 15.56 13.57 17.37
CA TYR A 132 15.04 12.61 18.36
C TYR A 132 15.78 12.74 19.69
N PHE A 133 17.10 12.88 19.64
CA PHE A 133 17.95 13.02 20.81
C PHE A 133 17.65 14.31 21.59
N VAL A 134 17.55 15.45 20.89
CA VAL A 134 17.18 16.74 21.50
C VAL A 134 15.80 16.66 22.13
N LEU A 135 14.83 16.04 21.46
CA LEU A 135 13.49 15.88 22.02
C LEU A 135 13.50 15.03 23.30
N ALA A 136 14.24 13.91 23.31
CA ALA A 136 14.38 13.05 24.49
C ALA A 136 14.97 13.83 25.68
N ALA A 137 16.04 14.59 25.45
CA ALA A 137 16.68 15.41 26.47
C ALA A 137 15.76 16.52 27.00
N ARG A 138 14.92 17.11 26.13
CA ARG A 138 13.93 18.13 26.54
C ARG A 138 12.82 17.56 27.40
N LEU A 139 12.40 16.32 27.16
CA LEU A 139 11.42 15.63 28.01
C LEU A 139 11.97 15.28 29.39
N LEU A 140 13.28 15.01 29.50
CA LEU A 140 13.97 14.74 30.76
C LEU A 140 14.75 15.94 31.31
N TRP A 141 14.41 17.17 30.88
CA TRP A 141 15.23 18.36 31.11
C TRP A 141 15.59 18.62 32.57
N SER A 142 14.69 18.30 33.49
CA SER A 142 14.91 18.46 34.94
C SER A 142 15.89 17.45 35.53
N ASP A 143 16.08 16.30 34.88
CA ASP A 143 16.99 15.24 35.32
C ASP A 143 18.41 15.43 34.80
N LEU A 144 18.63 16.38 33.89
CA LEU A 144 19.93 16.65 33.28
C LEU A 144 20.71 17.70 34.06
N ASP A 145 22.03 17.51 34.19
CA ASP A 145 22.92 18.54 34.74
C ASP A 145 23.02 19.77 33.82
N ALA A 146 23.59 20.85 34.35
CA ALA A 146 23.69 22.12 33.62
C ALA A 146 24.59 22.06 32.37
N GLN A 147 25.63 21.22 32.37
CA GLN A 147 26.53 21.08 31.23
C GLN A 147 25.83 20.33 30.10
N THR A 148 25.15 19.23 30.41
CA THR A 148 24.37 18.46 29.45
C THR A 148 23.27 19.31 28.83
N ARG A 149 22.58 20.14 29.62
CA ARG A 149 21.60 21.11 29.11
C ARG A 149 22.21 22.12 28.13
N ARG A 150 23.42 22.64 28.41
CA ARG A 150 24.14 23.50 27.46
C ARG A 150 24.49 22.76 26.17
N ASN A 151 25.01 21.53 26.27
CA ASN A 151 25.36 20.73 25.10
C ASN A 151 24.13 20.48 24.21
N VAL A 152 22.99 20.11 24.79
CA VAL A 152 21.74 19.90 24.04
C VAL A 152 21.25 21.19 23.36
N GLN A 153 21.39 22.34 24.02
CA GLN A 153 21.10 23.64 23.40
C GLN A 153 22.03 23.89 22.19
N SER A 154 23.32 23.61 22.33
CA SER A 154 24.30 23.76 21.25
C SER A 154 24.01 22.85 20.06
N ILE A 155 23.52 21.62 20.29
CA ILE A 155 23.09 20.72 19.20
C ILE A 155 21.93 21.35 18.40
N ALA A 156 20.89 21.83 19.09
CA ALA A 156 19.72 22.41 18.43
C ALA A 156 20.06 23.69 17.61
N VAL A 157 20.89 24.58 18.16
CA VAL A 157 21.32 25.82 17.48
C VAL A 157 22.34 25.52 16.37
N GLY A 158 23.31 24.65 16.66
CA GLY A 158 24.39 24.30 15.74
C GLY A 158 23.87 23.61 14.49
N GLN A 159 22.95 22.67 14.62
CA GLN A 159 22.36 21.98 13.48
C GLN A 159 21.48 22.89 12.62
N ALA A 160 20.68 23.77 13.25
CA ALA A 160 19.90 24.77 12.50
C ALA A 160 20.79 25.75 11.74
N SER A 161 21.86 26.24 12.40
CA SER A 161 22.87 27.11 11.77
C SER A 161 23.59 26.41 10.63
N TYR A 162 23.92 25.12 10.79
CA TYR A 162 24.57 24.33 9.75
C TYR A 162 23.68 24.20 8.52
N ALA A 163 22.44 23.73 8.69
CA ALA A 163 21.49 23.58 7.59
C ALA A 163 21.16 24.92 6.92
N TYR A 164 21.06 26.01 7.69
CA TYR A 164 20.90 27.35 7.15
C TYR A 164 22.11 27.81 6.31
N GLY A 165 23.33 27.54 6.80
CA GLY A 165 24.57 27.91 6.12
C GLY A 165 24.83 27.17 4.82
N LEU A 166 24.18 26.03 4.60
CA LEU A 166 24.18 25.32 3.31
C LEU A 166 23.38 26.06 2.24
N VAL A 167 22.50 27.00 2.61
CA VAL A 167 21.61 27.73 1.68
C VAL A 167 20.76 26.75 0.85
N SER A 168 21.17 26.44 -0.38
CA SER A 168 20.57 25.45 -1.27
C SER A 168 21.60 24.50 -1.86
N ASP A 169 22.81 24.50 -1.32
CA ASP A 169 23.92 23.66 -1.79
C ASP A 169 23.88 22.29 -1.10
N ASP A 170 24.59 21.35 -1.71
CA ASP A 170 24.76 20.01 -1.19
C ASP A 170 25.53 20.03 0.13
N ASP A 171 25.17 19.13 1.05
CA ASP A 171 25.97 18.93 2.26
C ASP A 171 27.32 18.28 1.88
N PRO A 172 28.46 18.98 2.03
CA PRO A 172 29.77 18.44 1.66
C PRO A 172 30.18 17.23 2.50
N LEU A 173 29.48 16.94 3.60
CA LEU A 173 29.72 15.79 4.47
C LEU A 173 28.82 14.58 4.17
N SER A 174 27.78 14.75 3.34
CA SER A 174 26.82 13.69 3.00
C SER A 174 27.13 12.96 1.67
N GLY A 175 28.23 13.30 1.00
CA GLY A 175 28.65 12.64 -0.24
C GLY A 175 27.73 12.97 -1.41
N ASP A 176 27.31 11.95 -2.17
CA ASP A 176 26.48 12.12 -3.38
C ASP A 176 25.00 12.43 -3.09
N TRP A 177 24.62 12.56 -1.81
CA TRP A 177 23.28 12.90 -1.40
C TRP A 177 23.02 14.41 -1.60
N THR A 178 22.01 14.74 -2.40
CA THR A 178 21.75 16.12 -2.84
C THR A 178 20.25 16.39 -2.96
N PRO A 179 19.75 17.55 -2.52
CA PRO A 179 18.39 18.02 -2.84
C PRO A 179 18.29 18.61 -4.27
N ASN A 180 19.41 18.73 -4.99
CA ASN A 180 19.56 19.48 -6.25
C ASN A 180 19.08 20.94 -6.14
N GLY A 181 19.47 21.57 -5.03
CA GLY A 181 19.02 22.91 -4.63
C GLY A 181 17.52 23.12 -4.72
N THR A 182 17.09 24.30 -5.15
CA THR A 182 15.66 24.63 -5.29
C THR A 182 15.05 24.18 -6.62
N SER A 183 15.81 23.45 -7.44
CA SER A 183 15.30 22.86 -8.69
C SER A 183 14.54 21.56 -8.41
N GLY A 184 14.94 20.80 -7.39
CA GLY A 184 14.37 19.50 -7.08
C GLY A 184 14.90 18.37 -7.98
N GLY A 185 14.27 17.20 -7.92
CA GLY A 185 14.54 16.09 -8.81
C GLY A 185 13.26 15.52 -9.40
N TRP A 186 13.31 15.17 -10.68
CA TRP A 186 12.15 14.71 -11.44
C TRP A 186 12.57 13.57 -12.38
N ARG A 187 11.81 12.49 -12.38
CA ARG A 187 12.13 11.17 -12.97
C ARG A 187 13.23 10.43 -12.21
N GLY A 188 12.85 9.27 -11.68
CA GLY A 188 13.74 8.34 -11.00
C GLY A 188 14.11 8.72 -9.56
N ASP A 189 14.16 10.02 -9.24
CA ASP A 189 14.56 10.52 -7.93
C ASP A 189 13.95 11.91 -7.68
N THR A 190 12.95 11.96 -6.80
CA THR A 190 12.04 13.12 -6.67
C THR A 190 12.47 14.18 -5.66
N LYS A 191 13.59 14.00 -4.97
CA LYS A 191 14.16 14.94 -3.98
C LYS A 191 13.26 15.45 -2.85
N LEU A 192 12.05 14.91 -2.73
CA LEU A 192 11.08 15.25 -1.70
C LEU A 192 11.61 14.92 -0.30
N GLU A 193 12.23 13.74 -0.15
CA GLU A 193 12.83 13.31 1.11
C GLU A 193 13.97 14.26 1.53
N GLU A 194 14.82 14.62 0.57
CA GLU A 194 15.96 15.48 0.81
C GLU A 194 15.58 16.88 1.27
N MET A 195 14.62 17.50 0.59
CA MET A 195 14.11 18.80 1.02
C MET A 195 13.44 18.72 2.40
N GLY A 196 12.72 17.63 2.70
CA GLY A 196 12.17 17.38 4.03
C GLY A 196 13.25 17.28 5.12
N VAL A 197 14.38 16.65 4.80
CA VAL A 197 15.55 16.54 5.70
C VAL A 197 16.19 17.89 5.99
N TYR A 198 16.36 18.77 4.99
CA TYR A 198 16.85 20.13 5.23
C TYR A 198 15.88 20.93 6.12
N ALA A 199 14.57 20.80 5.90
CA ALA A 199 13.57 21.46 6.71
C ALA A 199 13.59 20.96 8.17
N GLN A 200 13.55 19.64 8.39
CA GLN A 200 13.50 19.10 9.76
C GLN A 200 14.77 19.42 10.57
N ALA A 201 15.94 19.54 9.92
CA ALA A 201 17.20 19.89 10.58
C ALA A 201 17.17 21.26 11.27
N ILE A 202 16.36 22.19 10.75
CA ILE A 202 16.20 23.54 11.29
C ILE A 202 15.17 23.60 12.42
N ALA A 203 14.19 22.68 12.42
CA ALA A 203 13.04 22.74 13.32
C ALA A 203 13.39 22.78 14.82
N PRO A 204 14.36 22.00 15.34
CA PRO A 204 14.76 22.09 16.75
C PRO A 204 15.28 23.47 17.15
N GLY A 205 16.05 24.14 16.28
CA GLY A 205 16.54 25.49 16.53
C GLY A 205 15.39 26.50 16.63
N LEU A 206 14.44 26.46 15.70
CA LEU A 206 13.25 27.33 15.73
C LEU A 206 12.36 27.08 16.96
N ALA A 207 12.20 25.81 17.35
CA ALA A 207 11.36 25.43 18.48
C ALA A 207 11.98 25.78 19.85
N TRP A 208 13.30 25.63 19.99
CA TRP A 208 13.97 25.70 21.29
C TRP A 208 14.92 26.89 21.45
N ALA A 209 15.18 27.64 20.38
CA ALA A 209 16.07 28.79 20.33
C ALA A 209 15.55 29.90 19.39
N GLY A 210 14.23 30.02 19.19
CA GLY A 210 13.72 31.03 18.24
C GLY A 210 13.78 32.49 18.71
N ASP A 211 14.45 32.77 19.82
CA ASP A 211 14.91 34.10 20.26
C ASP A 211 16.37 34.39 19.86
N ASP A 212 17.05 33.43 19.25
CA ASP A 212 18.38 33.60 18.64
C ASP A 212 18.34 34.62 17.49
N GLU A 213 19.41 35.38 17.31
CA GLU A 213 19.52 36.40 16.26
C GLU A 213 19.42 35.81 14.85
N ALA A 214 19.79 34.54 14.66
CA ALA A 214 19.70 33.86 13.38
C ALA A 214 18.32 33.21 13.11
N ALA A 215 17.40 33.24 14.08
CA ALA A 215 16.13 32.53 14.00
C ALA A 215 15.22 32.98 12.84
N GLU A 216 15.29 34.25 12.44
CA GLU A 216 14.52 34.75 11.29
C GLU A 216 15.02 34.14 9.98
N GLY A 217 16.34 34.10 9.77
CA GLY A 217 16.94 33.46 8.59
C GLY A 217 16.71 31.95 8.57
N TRP A 218 16.77 31.29 9.73
CA TRP A 218 16.39 29.88 9.86
C TRP A 218 14.93 29.66 9.44
N ARG A 219 14.01 30.55 9.86
CA ARG A 219 12.58 30.44 9.51
C ARG A 219 12.37 30.58 8.02
N GLU A 220 12.99 31.57 7.38
CA GLU A 220 12.93 31.74 5.92
C GLU A 220 13.37 30.46 5.19
N ARG A 221 14.51 29.89 5.60
CA ARG A 221 15.07 28.69 4.98
C ARG A 221 14.22 27.44 5.23
N PHE A 222 13.69 27.28 6.43
CA PHE A 222 12.74 26.22 6.77
C PHE A 222 11.51 26.25 5.86
N LEU A 223 10.91 27.44 5.69
CA LEU A 223 9.72 27.62 4.86
C LEU A 223 10.00 27.33 3.39
N LEU A 224 11.17 27.74 2.88
CA LEU A 224 11.61 27.45 1.51
C LEU A 224 11.63 25.94 1.24
N TRP A 225 12.34 25.17 2.07
CA TRP A 225 12.47 23.72 1.90
C TRP A 225 11.15 22.99 2.07
N ALA A 226 10.39 23.30 3.12
CA ALA A 226 9.11 22.65 3.41
C ALA A 226 8.07 22.91 2.30
N THR A 227 8.05 24.09 1.69
CA THR A 227 7.14 24.41 0.57
C THR A 227 7.52 23.65 -0.69
N ASN A 228 8.83 23.51 -0.97
CA ASN A 228 9.33 22.95 -2.22
C ASN A 228 9.39 21.41 -2.25
N ALA A 229 9.33 20.74 -1.09
CA ALA A 229 9.39 19.27 -1.01
C ALA A 229 8.38 18.57 -1.94
N SER A 230 7.18 19.11 -2.07
CA SER A 230 6.10 18.61 -2.93
C SER A 230 5.87 19.45 -4.19
N GLY A 231 6.92 20.07 -4.72
CA GLY A 231 6.83 20.98 -5.87
C GLY A 231 6.31 20.32 -7.15
N LEU A 232 5.30 20.94 -7.77
CA LEU A 232 4.79 20.65 -9.10
C LEU A 232 4.48 21.98 -9.79
N PRO A 233 5.37 22.49 -10.67
CA PRO A 233 5.26 23.85 -11.20
C PRO A 233 3.90 24.20 -11.82
N ALA A 234 3.26 23.26 -12.53
CA ALA A 234 1.94 23.49 -13.13
C ALA A 234 0.82 23.68 -12.10
N ALA A 235 0.92 23.01 -10.94
CA ALA A 235 -0.03 23.13 -9.84
C ALA A 235 0.28 24.34 -8.95
N ASP A 236 1.56 24.56 -8.66
CA ASP A 236 2.02 25.58 -7.72
C ASP A 236 1.82 26.99 -8.28
N LEU A 237 2.17 27.23 -9.56
CA LEU A 237 1.88 28.50 -10.25
C LEU A 237 0.39 28.80 -10.39
N ALA A 238 -0.46 27.77 -10.27
CA ALA A 238 -1.91 27.93 -10.25
C ALA A 238 -2.47 28.21 -8.86
N ASN A 239 -1.64 28.18 -7.80
CA ASN A 239 -2.08 28.25 -6.41
C ASN A 239 -1.67 29.56 -5.70
N PRO A 240 -2.57 30.56 -5.62
CA PRO A 240 -2.30 31.82 -4.92
C PRO A 240 -2.59 31.76 -3.41
N ALA A 241 -2.76 30.57 -2.80
CA ALA A 241 -3.02 30.47 -1.37
C ALA A 241 -1.84 30.99 -0.55
N GLY A 242 -2.14 31.73 0.52
CA GLY A 242 -1.14 32.23 1.47
C GLY A 242 -0.82 31.19 2.55
N VAL A 243 0.46 30.96 2.81
CA VAL A 243 0.98 30.04 3.83
C VAL A 243 2.21 30.69 4.50
N ASP A 244 2.14 30.88 5.81
CA ASP A 244 3.16 31.60 6.60
C ASP A 244 3.50 32.98 6.00
N GLY A 245 2.46 33.73 5.61
CA GLY A 245 2.57 35.12 5.14
C GLY A 245 2.98 35.32 3.68
N GLU A 246 3.22 34.25 2.91
CA GLU A 246 3.61 34.34 1.49
C GLU A 246 2.76 33.40 0.63
N ARG A 247 2.64 33.69 -0.66
CA ARG A 247 1.86 32.87 -1.58
C ARG A 247 2.66 31.70 -2.14
N ILE A 248 2.00 30.56 -2.33
CA ILE A 248 2.62 29.36 -2.90
C ILE A 248 3.18 29.65 -4.31
N ASP A 249 2.41 30.32 -5.16
CA ASP A 249 2.83 30.69 -6.52
C ASP A 249 4.00 31.70 -6.58
N GLN A 250 4.48 32.18 -5.44
CA GLN A 250 5.65 33.05 -5.32
C GLN A 250 6.85 32.32 -4.69
N ARG A 251 6.61 31.42 -3.73
CA ARG A 251 7.66 30.69 -2.99
C ARG A 251 8.08 29.37 -3.62
N ALA A 252 7.15 28.63 -4.24
CA ALA A 252 7.42 27.32 -4.80
C ALA A 252 8.11 27.42 -6.16
N THR A 253 9.27 26.77 -6.30
CA THR A 253 10.12 26.79 -7.49
C THR A 253 10.57 25.41 -7.97
N ALA A 254 10.53 24.40 -7.09
CA ALA A 254 11.05 23.06 -7.36
C ALA A 254 10.09 22.20 -8.19
N HIS A 255 10.64 21.15 -8.81
CA HIS A 255 9.88 20.14 -9.54
C HIS A 255 10.19 18.73 -9.03
N ASN A 256 9.28 18.18 -8.21
CA ASN A 256 9.47 16.94 -7.45
C ASN A 256 8.34 15.90 -7.60
N LEU A 257 7.17 16.21 -8.19
CA LEU A 257 6.03 15.26 -8.20
C LEU A 257 5.44 14.97 -9.57
N HIS A 258 5.47 13.74 -10.09
CA HIS A 258 4.83 13.42 -11.38
C HIS A 258 3.46 14.09 -11.52
N ASP A 259 3.07 14.50 -12.72
CA ASP A 259 1.78 15.17 -12.98
C ASP A 259 0.55 14.37 -12.51
N THR A 260 0.74 13.08 -12.24
CA THR A 260 -0.21 12.13 -11.65
C THR A 260 -0.11 12.01 -10.12
N PHE A 261 0.64 12.91 -9.48
CA PHE A 261 0.90 13.02 -8.04
C PHE A 261 1.51 11.75 -7.45
N VAL A 262 2.57 11.26 -8.11
CA VAL A 262 3.35 10.13 -7.63
C VAL A 262 4.82 10.52 -7.47
N VAL A 263 5.42 9.97 -6.44
CA VAL A 263 6.83 10.17 -6.05
C VAL A 263 7.63 8.96 -6.53
N GLU A 264 8.76 9.22 -7.18
CA GLU A 264 9.73 8.20 -7.55
C GLU A 264 11.00 8.36 -6.71
N ASN A 265 11.54 7.25 -6.23
CA ASN A 265 12.89 7.22 -5.70
C ASN A 265 13.57 5.90 -6.09
N HIS A 266 14.90 5.93 -6.27
CA HIS A 266 15.68 4.80 -6.77
C HIS A 266 15.10 4.16 -8.05
N GLY A 267 14.46 4.97 -8.91
CA GLY A 267 13.81 4.46 -10.12
C GLY A 267 12.58 3.60 -9.85
N SER A 268 11.88 3.80 -8.74
CA SER A 268 10.68 3.03 -8.35
C SER A 268 9.58 3.94 -7.79
N VAL A 269 8.32 3.55 -7.99
CA VAL A 269 7.18 4.15 -7.28
C VAL A 269 7.00 3.38 -5.99
N HIS A 270 7.39 4.00 -4.88
CA HIS A 270 7.40 3.38 -3.57
C HIS A 270 6.68 4.31 -2.57
N PRO A 271 5.44 3.96 -2.17
CA PRO A 271 4.62 4.77 -1.26
C PRO A 271 5.33 5.29 0.00
N HIS A 272 6.30 4.56 0.55
CA HIS A 272 7.08 5.03 1.71
C HIS A 272 7.81 6.35 1.46
N TYR A 273 8.41 6.56 0.28
CA TYR A 273 9.10 7.82 -0.03
C TYR A 273 8.12 8.97 -0.21
N GLN A 274 6.91 8.69 -0.69
CA GLN A 274 5.85 9.69 -0.74
C GLN A 274 5.38 10.12 0.65
N ALA A 275 5.37 9.18 1.61
CA ALA A 275 5.00 9.45 2.99
C ALA A 275 6.04 10.34 3.73
N GLU A 276 7.26 10.50 3.20
CA GLU A 276 8.30 11.36 3.78
C GLU A 276 7.86 12.83 3.93
N LEU A 277 6.91 13.29 3.11
CA LEU A 277 6.32 14.63 3.25
C LEU A 277 5.70 14.84 4.64
N TRP A 278 5.00 13.83 5.16
CA TRP A 278 4.37 13.89 6.48
C TRP A 278 5.28 13.38 7.59
N ARG A 279 6.21 12.48 7.27
CA ARG A 279 7.19 11.98 8.23
C ARG A 279 8.10 13.09 8.72
N THR A 280 8.75 13.81 7.80
CA THR A 280 9.62 14.95 8.12
C THR A 280 8.83 16.10 8.76
N ALA A 281 7.59 16.35 8.31
CA ALA A 281 6.70 17.31 8.95
C ALA A 281 6.32 16.93 10.38
N GLY A 282 6.03 15.65 10.64
CA GLY A 282 5.72 15.13 11.97
C GLY A 282 6.91 15.26 12.93
N ARG A 283 8.11 14.89 12.46
CA ARG A 283 9.38 15.09 13.18
C ARG A 283 9.60 16.55 13.55
N ALA A 284 9.36 17.47 12.63
CA ALA A 284 9.48 18.91 12.92
C ALA A 284 8.39 19.40 13.89
N ALA A 285 7.13 19.01 13.65
CA ALA A 285 5.97 19.52 14.38
C ALA A 285 6.03 19.23 15.89
N ILE A 286 6.48 18.03 16.26
CA ILE A 286 6.50 17.63 17.68
C ILE A 286 7.40 18.54 18.53
N HIS A 287 8.49 19.08 17.98
CA HIS A 287 9.36 20.01 18.70
C HIS A 287 8.62 21.30 19.08
N PHE A 288 7.88 21.90 18.14
CA PHE A 288 7.08 23.10 18.43
C PHE A 288 5.97 22.81 19.43
N MET A 289 5.27 21.68 19.29
CA MET A 289 4.17 21.32 20.17
C MET A 289 4.64 21.10 21.62
N VAL A 290 5.75 20.36 21.81
CA VAL A 290 6.32 20.13 23.15
C VAL A 290 6.94 21.40 23.73
N ALA A 291 7.50 22.28 22.90
CA ALA A 291 7.98 23.60 23.31
C ALA A 291 6.85 24.60 23.63
N GLY A 292 5.58 24.24 23.36
CA GLY A 292 4.45 25.15 23.53
C GLY A 292 4.44 26.32 22.54
N ARG A 293 5.07 26.17 21.38
CA ARG A 293 5.14 27.17 20.31
C ARG A 293 4.10 26.91 19.21
N PRO A 294 3.60 27.96 18.53
CA PRO A 294 2.77 27.79 17.34
C PRO A 294 3.50 26.99 16.25
N LEU A 295 2.76 26.12 15.57
CA LEU A 295 3.27 25.41 14.39
C LEU A 295 3.39 26.38 13.20
N PRO A 296 4.47 26.31 12.41
CA PRO A 296 4.50 26.88 11.07
C PRO A 296 3.34 26.30 10.22
N GLU A 297 2.63 27.17 9.49
CA GLU A 297 1.45 26.77 8.70
C GLU A 297 1.80 25.73 7.64
N VAL A 298 2.98 25.87 6.99
CA VAL A 298 3.47 24.99 5.93
C VAL A 298 3.52 23.51 6.32
N LEU A 299 3.68 23.19 7.60
CA LEU A 299 3.67 21.80 8.07
C LEU A 299 2.29 21.14 7.92
N THR A 300 1.21 21.93 7.96
CA THR A 300 -0.18 21.45 7.90
C THR A 300 -0.93 21.92 6.65
N HIS A 301 -0.38 22.90 5.93
CA HIS A 301 -0.90 23.46 4.69
C HIS A 301 0.09 23.19 3.55
N GLN A 302 0.46 21.91 3.38
CA GLN A 302 1.48 21.49 2.43
C GLN A 302 0.95 21.59 0.98
N PRO A 303 1.69 22.26 0.07
CA PRO A 303 1.37 22.24 -1.36
C PRO A 303 1.19 20.82 -1.87
N ASN A 304 0.13 20.54 -2.64
CA ASN A 304 -0.13 19.24 -3.27
C ASN A 304 -0.36 18.05 -2.31
N GLY A 305 -0.32 18.25 -0.99
CA GLY A 305 -0.45 17.20 0.02
C GLY A 305 -1.74 16.38 -0.11
N ALA A 306 -2.88 17.02 -0.43
CA ALA A 306 -4.15 16.30 -0.58
C ALA A 306 -4.15 15.29 -1.74
N GLU A 307 -3.49 15.61 -2.86
CA GLU A 307 -3.38 14.70 -4.01
C GLU A 307 -2.37 13.58 -3.76
N LEU A 308 -1.26 13.88 -3.07
CA LEU A 308 -0.34 12.84 -2.60
C LEU A 308 -1.05 11.88 -1.64
N TRP A 309 -1.90 12.38 -0.74
CA TRP A 309 -2.67 11.53 0.16
C TRP A 309 -3.73 10.72 -0.60
N ALA A 310 -4.36 11.30 -1.62
CA ALA A 310 -5.27 10.58 -2.51
C ALA A 310 -4.56 9.44 -3.26
N THR A 311 -3.32 9.64 -3.71
CA THR A 311 -2.50 8.58 -4.31
C THR A 311 -2.20 7.47 -3.30
N LEU A 312 -1.83 7.78 -2.05
CA LEU A 312 -1.61 6.75 -1.03
C LEU A 312 -2.89 5.97 -0.69
N ARG A 313 -4.04 6.65 -0.58
CA ARG A 313 -5.33 5.98 -0.36
C ARG A 313 -5.74 5.07 -1.51
N LEU A 314 -5.44 5.45 -2.76
CA LEU A 314 -5.66 4.58 -3.93
C LEU A 314 -4.83 3.29 -3.88
N LEU A 315 -3.75 3.29 -3.09
CA LEU A 315 -2.90 2.14 -2.86
C LEU A 315 -3.14 1.55 -1.47
N ALA A 316 -4.25 1.81 -0.79
CA ALA A 316 -4.41 1.38 0.59
C ALA A 316 -4.60 -0.14 0.72
N SER A 317 -3.91 -0.74 1.69
CA SER A 317 -4.19 -2.10 2.14
C SER A 317 -5.05 -2.07 3.40
N ASP A 318 -5.50 -3.24 3.83
CA ASP A 318 -6.18 -3.39 5.10
C ASP A 318 -5.23 -3.26 6.29
N ALA A 319 -3.91 -3.25 6.07
CA ALA A 319 -2.84 -3.03 7.04
C ALA A 319 -2.65 -1.58 7.49
N GLY A 320 -3.34 -0.63 6.87
CA GLY A 320 -3.07 0.79 7.08
C GLY A 320 -1.84 1.27 6.30
N GLU A 321 -0.85 0.40 6.10
CA GLU A 321 0.24 0.59 5.14
C GLU A 321 -0.30 0.52 3.69
N PRO A 322 0.16 1.37 2.78
CA PRO A 322 -0.15 1.23 1.35
C PRO A 322 0.50 -0.04 0.75
N VAL A 323 -0.09 -0.59 -0.30
CA VAL A 323 0.46 -1.65 -1.13
C VAL A 323 1.65 -1.11 -1.90
N MET A 324 2.77 -1.83 -1.89
CA MET A 324 3.97 -1.46 -2.63
C MET A 324 3.90 -2.00 -4.07
N PRO A 325 3.67 -1.16 -5.09
CA PRO A 325 3.53 -1.66 -6.46
C PRO A 325 4.89 -2.02 -7.08
N MET A 326 5.96 -1.34 -6.68
CA MET A 326 7.33 -1.60 -7.11
C MET A 326 8.19 -1.78 -5.87
N VAL A 327 8.59 -3.01 -5.56
CA VAL A 327 9.45 -3.29 -4.40
C VAL A 327 10.91 -3.20 -4.87
N SER A 328 11.60 -2.14 -4.46
CA SER A 328 13.05 -1.96 -4.67
C SER A 328 13.81 -2.13 -3.37
N ASP A 329 13.34 -1.44 -2.32
CA ASP A 329 14.12 -1.29 -1.09
C ASP A 329 13.46 -2.00 0.10
N ARG A 330 12.17 -1.74 0.36
CA ARG A 330 11.54 -2.05 1.65
C ARG A 330 10.13 -2.61 1.47
N TYR A 331 9.77 -3.59 2.28
CA TYR A 331 8.44 -4.20 2.28
C TYR A 331 8.03 -4.51 3.73
N HIS A 332 6.81 -4.15 4.12
CA HIS A 332 6.31 -4.27 5.50
C HIS A 332 7.16 -3.54 6.55
N LEU A 333 7.49 -2.27 6.28
CA LEU A 333 8.26 -1.42 7.18
C LEU A 333 7.34 -0.69 8.18
N TYR A 334 6.53 -1.48 8.88
CA TYR A 334 5.43 -0.99 9.71
C TYR A 334 5.86 0.03 10.77
N GLY A 335 7.02 -0.17 11.41
CA GLY A 335 7.51 0.74 12.45
C GLY A 335 7.69 2.19 11.98
N ARG A 336 7.98 2.39 10.70
CA ARG A 336 8.20 3.71 10.09
C ARG A 336 6.88 4.35 9.61
N ASP A 337 5.90 3.58 9.18
CA ASP A 337 4.69 4.18 8.58
C ASP A 337 3.67 4.70 9.59
N ILE A 338 3.97 4.53 10.87
CA ILE A 338 3.18 5.06 11.99
C ILE A 338 3.14 6.58 11.98
N LEU A 339 4.31 7.24 11.95
CA LEU A 339 4.40 8.68 12.11
C LEU A 339 3.65 9.49 11.05
N PRO A 340 3.78 9.23 9.73
CA PRO A 340 3.04 10.00 8.72
C PRO A 340 1.52 9.86 8.88
N LEU A 341 1.01 8.66 9.23
CA LEU A 341 -0.41 8.44 9.50
C LEU A 341 -0.87 9.18 10.77
N ALA A 342 -0.10 9.09 11.85
CA ALA A 342 -0.38 9.79 13.11
C ALA A 342 -0.37 11.31 12.95
N PHE A 343 0.53 11.85 12.12
CA PHE A 343 0.58 13.27 11.82
C PHE A 343 -0.67 13.73 11.05
N LEU A 344 -1.01 13.04 9.95
CA LEU A 344 -2.23 13.32 9.20
C LEU A 344 -3.49 13.21 10.07
N ALA A 345 -3.56 12.16 10.90
CA ALA A 345 -4.70 11.90 11.77
C ALA A 345 -4.78 12.92 12.91
N GLN A 346 -3.80 12.95 13.81
CA GLN A 346 -3.91 13.66 15.08
C GLN A 346 -3.50 15.12 15.00
N VAL A 347 -2.64 15.52 14.05
CA VAL A 347 -2.26 16.92 13.85
C VAL A 347 -3.15 17.59 12.81
N GLN A 348 -3.31 17.02 11.61
CA GLN A 348 -4.13 17.62 10.55
C GLN A 348 -5.64 17.32 10.67
N GLY A 349 -6.03 16.28 11.42
CA GLY A 349 -7.43 15.96 11.66
C GLY A 349 -8.06 14.99 10.66
N ASP A 350 -7.26 14.31 9.83
CA ASP A 350 -7.75 13.44 8.77
C ASP A 350 -8.32 12.12 9.33
N ARG A 351 -9.61 11.88 9.09
CA ARG A 351 -10.31 10.71 9.62
C ARG A 351 -10.06 9.43 8.84
N ASP A 352 -9.66 9.53 7.57
CA ASP A 352 -9.27 8.39 6.75
C ASP A 352 -7.86 7.92 7.18
N ALA A 353 -6.94 8.85 7.45
CA ALA A 353 -5.63 8.56 8.04
C ALA A 353 -5.76 7.95 9.43
N ALA A 354 -6.70 8.43 10.27
CA ALA A 354 -6.98 7.83 11.57
C ALA A 354 -7.46 6.36 11.46
N ARG A 355 -8.15 5.99 10.37
CA ARG A 355 -8.52 4.59 10.12
C ARG A 355 -7.29 3.76 9.77
N ALA A 356 -6.46 4.23 8.84
CA ALA A 356 -5.21 3.57 8.46
C ALA A 356 -4.24 3.43 9.66
N GLU A 357 -4.11 4.47 10.48
CA GLU A 357 -3.32 4.47 11.72
C GLU A 357 -3.77 3.36 12.67
N ALA A 358 -5.10 3.24 12.89
CA ALA A 358 -5.67 2.20 13.73
C ALA A 358 -5.43 0.79 13.18
N ASP A 359 -5.59 0.57 11.87
CA ASP A 359 -5.26 -0.72 11.22
C ASP A 359 -3.79 -1.12 11.41
N LEU A 360 -2.88 -0.15 11.30
CA LEU A 360 -1.45 -0.37 11.45
C LEU A 360 -1.09 -0.68 12.91
N ALA A 361 -1.62 0.11 13.85
CA ALA A 361 -1.39 -0.08 15.28
C ALA A 361 -1.82 -1.49 15.75
N GLU A 362 -3.00 -1.95 15.34
CA GLU A 362 -3.53 -3.27 15.70
C GLU A 362 -2.63 -4.43 15.24
N ARG A 363 -1.90 -4.26 14.12
CA ARG A 363 -0.99 -5.28 13.57
C ARG A 363 0.38 -5.32 14.24
N LEU A 364 0.82 -4.22 14.83
CA LEU A 364 2.17 -4.12 15.38
C LEU A 364 2.39 -4.98 16.62
N VAL A 365 1.35 -5.24 17.42
CA VAL A 365 1.50 -6.08 18.62
C VAL A 365 1.84 -7.53 18.28
N PRO A 366 1.08 -8.23 17.40
CA PRO A 366 1.47 -9.56 16.97
C PRO A 366 2.76 -9.55 16.14
N TYR A 367 3.01 -8.51 15.34
CA TYR A 367 4.27 -8.32 14.61
C TYR A 367 5.49 -8.32 15.54
N LEU A 368 5.44 -7.58 16.65
CA LEU A 368 6.56 -7.52 17.61
C LEU A 368 6.79 -8.85 18.32
N ARG A 369 5.73 -9.65 18.52
CA ARG A 369 5.81 -10.97 19.16
C ARG A 369 6.19 -12.10 18.22
N TYR A 370 6.25 -11.83 16.92
CA TYR A 370 6.76 -12.79 15.94
C TYR A 370 8.28 -12.71 15.90
N GLU A 371 8.97 -13.84 15.75
CA GLU A 371 10.43 -13.89 15.75
C GLU A 371 11.07 -13.14 14.55
N PRO A 372 12.20 -12.42 14.72
CA PRO A 372 12.87 -12.12 16.00
C PRO A 372 12.02 -11.23 16.90
N GLU A 373 11.76 -11.64 18.14
CA GLU A 373 10.88 -10.90 19.05
C GLU A 373 11.37 -9.46 19.34
N PHE A 374 10.43 -8.58 19.69
CA PHE A 374 10.61 -7.20 20.14
C PHE A 374 11.18 -6.19 19.14
N GLN A 375 11.44 -6.58 17.90
CA GLN A 375 11.90 -5.70 16.81
C GLN A 375 10.73 -5.08 16.01
N LEU A 376 10.84 -3.80 15.61
CA LEU A 376 9.86 -3.06 14.76
C LEU A 376 10.16 -3.12 13.25
N THR A 377 11.36 -3.53 12.83
CA THR A 377 11.81 -3.47 11.41
C THR A 377 12.17 -4.84 10.80
N LYS A 378 11.84 -5.95 11.48
CA LYS A 378 12.31 -7.30 11.12
C LYS A 378 12.02 -7.81 9.70
N PHE A 379 10.97 -7.34 9.03
CA PHE A 379 10.66 -7.79 7.65
C PHE A 379 11.28 -6.93 6.54
N SER A 380 11.81 -5.75 6.88
CA SER A 380 12.48 -4.92 5.88
C SER A 380 13.93 -5.31 5.65
N GLY A 381 14.53 -6.12 6.54
CA GLY A 381 15.96 -6.46 6.50
C GLY A 381 16.88 -5.26 6.80
N GLU A 382 16.38 -4.26 7.51
CA GLU A 382 17.06 -2.97 7.71
C GLU A 382 17.08 -2.57 9.19
N ASP A 383 17.76 -3.37 10.01
CA ASP A 383 17.85 -3.20 11.47
C ASP A 383 18.35 -1.82 11.91
N LYS A 384 19.09 -1.11 11.03
CA LYS A 384 19.54 0.27 11.24
C LYS A 384 18.39 1.26 11.48
N TYR A 385 17.16 0.93 11.06
CA TYR A 385 15.97 1.77 11.28
C TYR A 385 15.28 1.54 12.63
N GLU A 386 15.68 0.55 13.44
CA GLU A 386 15.05 0.29 14.74
C GLU A 386 14.99 1.50 15.68
N PRO A 387 16.09 2.24 15.93
CA PRO A 387 16.02 3.41 16.80
C PRO A 387 15.10 4.50 16.25
N GLU A 388 15.07 4.67 14.93
CA GLU A 388 14.15 5.59 14.26
C GLU A 388 12.68 5.16 14.41
N ALA A 389 12.36 3.89 14.14
CA ALA A 389 11.00 3.36 14.28
C ALA A 389 10.47 3.51 15.71
N ARG A 390 11.31 3.25 16.73
CA ARG A 390 10.96 3.50 18.13
C ARG A 390 10.72 4.98 18.42
N ALA A 391 11.56 5.87 17.90
CA ALA A 391 11.42 7.31 18.07
C ALA A 391 10.11 7.81 17.44
N GLU A 392 9.79 7.35 16.24
CA GLU A 392 8.57 7.69 15.51
C GLU A 392 7.30 7.18 16.20
N LEU A 393 7.32 5.96 16.75
CA LEU A 393 6.27 5.44 17.61
C LEU A 393 6.05 6.33 18.85
N ALA A 394 7.14 6.81 19.46
CA ALA A 394 7.07 7.70 20.62
C ALA A 394 6.47 9.06 20.26
N ILE A 395 6.82 9.62 19.09
CA ILE A 395 6.25 10.89 18.59
C ILE A 395 4.75 10.72 18.28
N ALA A 396 4.36 9.63 17.63
CA ALA A 396 2.95 9.34 17.34
C ALA A 396 2.12 9.25 18.64
N TYR A 397 2.63 8.55 19.65
CA TYR A 397 2.01 8.55 20.98
C TYR A 397 1.86 9.97 21.55
N LEU A 398 2.89 10.82 21.44
CA LEU A 398 2.81 12.20 21.92
C LEU A 398 1.74 13.02 21.17
N PHE A 399 1.54 12.82 19.87
CA PHE A 399 0.46 13.52 19.15
C PHE A 399 -0.92 13.20 19.72
N HIS A 400 -1.18 11.94 20.04
CA HIS A 400 -2.40 11.54 20.75
C HIS A 400 -2.53 12.22 22.12
N ARG A 401 -1.43 12.27 22.89
CA ARG A 401 -1.43 12.85 24.24
C ARG A 401 -1.54 14.38 24.26
N LEU A 402 -1.06 15.05 23.22
CA LEU A 402 -1.09 16.51 23.09
C LEU A 402 -2.40 17.01 22.50
N ARG A 403 -3.23 16.12 21.93
CA ARG A 403 -4.55 16.45 21.41
C ARG A 403 -5.62 16.32 22.49
N ASP A 404 -6.52 17.31 22.60
CA ASP A 404 -7.59 17.29 23.61
C ASP A 404 -8.57 16.11 23.41
N ARG A 405 -8.85 15.73 22.16
CA ARG A 405 -9.72 14.62 21.79
C ARG A 405 -9.16 13.90 20.56
N PRO A 406 -8.90 12.58 20.62
CA PRO A 406 -8.38 11.84 19.48
C PRO A 406 -9.33 11.90 18.29
N VAL A 407 -8.77 11.84 17.09
CA VAL A 407 -9.57 11.82 15.86
C VAL A 407 -10.25 10.48 15.71
N ALA A 408 -11.59 10.50 15.63
CA ALA A 408 -12.36 9.29 15.45
C ALA A 408 -12.19 8.74 14.02
N PRO A 409 -11.70 7.50 13.86
CA PRO A 409 -11.55 6.89 12.54
C PRO A 409 -12.91 6.71 11.86
N VAL A 410 -12.91 6.75 10.53
CA VAL A 410 -14.06 6.26 9.76
C VAL A 410 -14.17 4.73 9.85
N SER A 411 -15.32 4.18 9.47
CA SER A 411 -15.43 2.72 9.33
C SER A 411 -14.56 2.20 8.18
N LYS A 412 -14.11 0.94 8.25
CA LYS A 412 -13.33 0.29 7.16
C LYS A 412 -14.07 0.33 5.82
N ALA A 413 -15.39 0.15 5.83
CA ALA A 413 -16.23 0.24 4.63
C ALA A 413 -16.27 1.66 4.05
N GLU A 414 -16.42 2.68 4.90
CA GLU A 414 -16.39 4.09 4.48
C GLU A 414 -15.02 4.49 3.94
N PHE A 415 -13.93 4.04 4.56
CA PHE A 415 -12.57 4.27 4.08
C PHE A 415 -12.36 3.70 2.67
N PHE A 416 -12.65 2.42 2.46
CA PHE A 416 -12.48 1.80 1.13
C PHE A 416 -13.47 2.30 0.08
N HIS A 417 -14.66 2.75 0.49
CA HIS A 417 -15.58 3.45 -0.41
C HIS A 417 -14.98 4.77 -0.93
N ARG A 418 -14.32 5.55 -0.05
CA ARG A 418 -13.66 6.80 -0.43
C ARG A 418 -12.36 6.61 -1.19
N ALA A 419 -11.62 5.54 -0.88
CA ALA A 419 -10.39 5.17 -1.57
C ALA A 419 -10.66 4.59 -2.97
N ALA A 420 -11.88 4.09 -3.23
CA ALA A 420 -12.21 3.40 -4.46
C ALA A 420 -12.05 4.30 -5.69
N GLY A 421 -11.38 3.76 -6.71
CA GLY A 421 -11.14 4.46 -7.98
C GLY A 421 -10.04 3.78 -8.79
N THR A 422 -9.74 4.38 -9.94
CA THR A 422 -8.67 3.90 -10.83
C THR A 422 -7.79 5.04 -11.26
N ARG A 423 -6.51 4.75 -11.50
CA ARG A 423 -5.58 5.70 -12.10
C ARG A 423 -4.61 4.99 -13.04
N ASP A 424 -4.38 5.61 -14.20
CA ASP A 424 -3.24 5.30 -15.05
C ASP A 424 -2.19 6.40 -14.81
N PHE A 425 -1.04 6.01 -14.26
CA PHE A 425 0.06 6.92 -13.94
C PHE A 425 0.94 7.20 -15.16
N GLY A 426 0.51 6.77 -16.34
CA GLY A 426 1.16 7.04 -17.60
C GLY A 426 2.22 5.99 -17.96
N ARG A 427 2.61 6.02 -19.23
CA ARG A 427 3.56 5.05 -19.80
C ARG A 427 4.95 5.14 -19.16
N GLU A 428 5.36 6.33 -18.74
CA GLU A 428 6.69 6.55 -18.18
C GLU A 428 6.86 5.83 -16.84
N ILE A 429 5.96 6.11 -15.89
CA ILE A 429 5.86 5.40 -14.62
C ILE A 429 5.55 3.92 -14.83
N GLY A 430 4.64 3.63 -15.78
CA GLY A 430 4.25 2.27 -16.12
C GLY A 430 3.38 1.59 -15.06
N LEU A 431 2.64 2.35 -14.24
CA LEU A 431 1.71 1.84 -13.24
C LEU A 431 0.26 2.15 -13.65
N THR A 432 -0.61 1.15 -13.56
CA THR A 432 -2.07 1.33 -13.63
C THR A 432 -2.71 0.63 -12.44
N ALA A 433 -3.44 1.35 -11.60
CA ALA A 433 -3.98 0.85 -10.33
C ALA A 433 -5.51 0.96 -10.26
N HIS A 434 -6.12 0.03 -9.53
CA HIS A 434 -7.53 -0.01 -9.21
C HIS A 434 -7.73 -0.39 -7.74
N GLN A 435 -8.24 0.55 -6.95
CA GLN A 435 -8.81 0.27 -5.63
C GLN A 435 -10.30 0.06 -5.82
N SER A 436 -10.80 -1.16 -5.66
CA SER A 436 -12.24 -1.39 -5.52
C SER A 436 -12.64 -1.30 -4.05
N GLU A 437 -13.92 -1.39 -3.73
CA GLU A 437 -14.32 -1.51 -2.31
C GLU A 437 -13.88 -2.83 -1.66
N ARG A 438 -13.55 -3.86 -2.47
CA ARG A 438 -13.34 -5.24 -2.00
C ARG A 438 -11.95 -5.82 -2.28
N ALA A 439 -11.12 -5.15 -3.08
CA ALA A 439 -9.78 -5.59 -3.43
C ALA A 439 -8.95 -4.43 -4.02
N PHE A 440 -7.64 -4.54 -3.89
CA PHE A 440 -6.67 -3.78 -4.68
C PHE A 440 -6.16 -4.65 -5.84
N ALA A 441 -5.92 -4.02 -7.00
CA ALA A 441 -5.24 -4.66 -8.12
C ALA A 441 -4.49 -3.62 -8.96
N ALA A 442 -3.37 -4.02 -9.55
CA ALA A 442 -2.58 -3.13 -10.40
C ALA A 442 -1.82 -3.89 -11.50
N ALA A 443 -1.36 -3.15 -12.50
CA ALA A 443 -0.40 -3.61 -13.49
C ALA A 443 0.80 -2.67 -13.50
N VAL A 444 1.98 -3.25 -13.35
CA VAL A 444 3.28 -2.60 -13.40
C VAL A 444 4.00 -3.09 -14.65
N THR A 445 4.44 -2.13 -15.46
CA THR A 445 4.99 -2.38 -16.81
C THR A 445 6.37 -1.75 -16.99
N ARG A 446 6.92 -1.20 -15.90
CA ARG A 446 8.27 -0.66 -15.85
C ARG A 446 9.29 -1.81 -15.84
N THR A 447 10.31 -1.69 -16.66
CA THR A 447 11.46 -2.60 -16.67
C THR A 447 12.04 -2.75 -15.25
N GLY A 448 12.33 -3.97 -14.83
CA GLY A 448 12.81 -4.29 -13.48
C GLY A 448 11.69 -4.59 -12.46
N PHE A 449 10.47 -4.10 -12.69
CA PHE A 449 9.35 -4.21 -11.74
C PHE A 449 8.07 -4.79 -12.35
N VAL A 450 8.17 -5.47 -13.49
CA VAL A 450 7.01 -5.91 -14.27
C VAL A 450 6.17 -6.90 -13.47
N ASN A 451 4.92 -6.54 -13.19
CA ASN A 451 4.09 -7.30 -12.26
C ASN A 451 2.58 -7.07 -12.52
N PHE A 452 1.76 -8.11 -12.37
CA PHE A 452 0.31 -7.96 -12.16
C PHE A 452 0.01 -8.24 -10.69
N LEU A 453 -0.62 -7.29 -10.02
CA LEU A 453 -0.88 -7.32 -8.58
C LEU A 453 -2.36 -7.54 -8.30
N TRP A 454 -2.66 -8.34 -7.28
CA TRP A 454 -4.00 -8.53 -6.76
C TRP A 454 -3.96 -8.81 -5.26
N GLN A 455 -4.74 -8.08 -4.49
CA GLN A 455 -4.93 -8.28 -3.05
C GLN A 455 -6.45 -8.29 -2.74
N PRO A 456 -7.09 -9.46 -2.79
CA PRO A 456 -8.51 -9.60 -2.46
C PRO A 456 -8.73 -9.31 -0.97
N GLY A 457 -9.81 -8.62 -0.66
CA GLY A 457 -10.11 -8.15 0.70
C GLY A 457 -9.20 -7.01 1.18
N HIS A 458 -8.33 -6.49 0.31
CA HIS A 458 -7.22 -5.59 0.67
C HIS A 458 -6.22 -6.25 1.62
N ASP A 459 -6.24 -7.59 1.69
CA ASP A 459 -5.50 -8.37 2.68
C ASP A 459 -4.01 -8.37 2.36
N ASN A 460 -3.25 -7.63 3.16
CA ASN A 460 -1.81 -7.44 2.95
C ASN A 460 -0.99 -8.72 3.18
N TRP A 461 -1.56 -9.74 3.84
CA TRP A 461 -0.88 -10.96 4.26
C TRP A 461 -1.48 -12.24 3.66
N LEU A 462 -2.33 -12.11 2.63
CA LEU A 462 -2.84 -13.26 1.89
C LEU A 462 -1.98 -13.59 0.67
N ILE A 463 -1.92 -12.66 -0.31
CA ILE A 463 -1.18 -12.83 -1.56
C ILE A 463 0.16 -12.11 -1.43
N ASP A 464 1.24 -12.82 -1.74
CA ASP A 464 2.57 -12.23 -1.78
C ASP A 464 2.75 -11.42 -3.06
N THR A 465 2.61 -10.10 -2.94
CA THR A 465 2.65 -9.15 -4.07
C THR A 465 4.05 -8.89 -4.61
N ARG A 466 5.10 -9.43 -3.97
CA ARG A 466 6.46 -9.39 -4.54
C ARG A 466 6.56 -10.26 -5.79
N GLU A 467 5.72 -11.29 -5.86
CA GLU A 467 5.60 -12.18 -7.02
C GLU A 467 4.38 -11.82 -7.88
N PRO A 468 4.44 -12.02 -9.21
CA PRO A 468 3.31 -11.70 -10.06
C PRO A 468 2.09 -12.61 -9.90
N ALA A 469 0.90 -12.01 -9.93
CA ALA A 469 -0.36 -12.71 -10.08
C ALA A 469 -0.50 -13.19 -11.53
N PHE A 470 -0.33 -14.50 -11.72
CA PHE A 470 -0.51 -15.28 -12.94
C PHE A 470 0.45 -15.00 -14.09
N LEU A 471 1.06 -13.82 -14.17
CA LEU A 471 2.13 -13.54 -15.11
C LEU A 471 3.38 -14.36 -14.73
N PRO A 472 4.13 -14.93 -15.70
CA PRO A 472 5.40 -15.57 -15.38
C PRO A 472 6.37 -14.61 -14.69
N ALA A 473 7.05 -15.07 -13.64
CA ALA A 473 8.10 -14.30 -12.96
C ALA A 473 9.23 -13.94 -13.95
N GLY A 474 9.79 -12.73 -13.81
CA GLY A 474 10.85 -12.23 -14.69
C GLY A 474 10.39 -11.85 -16.11
N ALA A 475 9.08 -11.74 -16.35
CA ALA A 475 8.56 -11.32 -17.65
C ALA A 475 9.08 -9.93 -18.07
N ALA A 476 9.67 -9.84 -19.27
CA ALA A 476 10.15 -8.59 -19.87
C ALA A 476 9.23 -8.17 -21.04
N PRO A 477 8.47 -7.07 -20.91
CA PRO A 477 7.53 -6.64 -21.94
C PRO A 477 8.27 -5.99 -23.11
N THR A 478 7.97 -6.46 -24.31
CA THR A 478 8.40 -5.87 -25.59
C THR A 478 7.40 -4.83 -26.11
N ALA A 479 6.14 -4.93 -25.70
CA ALA A 479 5.09 -3.95 -25.94
C ALA A 479 4.05 -4.00 -24.82
N ARG A 480 3.38 -2.87 -24.60
CA ARG A 480 2.38 -2.70 -23.54
C ARG A 480 1.23 -1.81 -23.99
N TRP A 481 0.03 -2.16 -23.56
CA TRP A 481 -1.19 -1.38 -23.75
C TRP A 481 -1.96 -1.39 -22.44
N SER A 482 -2.19 -0.22 -21.87
CA SER A 482 -2.94 -0.06 -20.62
C SER A 482 -4.07 0.94 -20.81
N ARG A 483 -5.15 0.75 -20.04
CA ARG A 483 -6.24 1.72 -19.92
C ARG A 483 -6.89 1.61 -18.54
N ALA A 484 -7.20 2.76 -17.96
CA ALA A 484 -8.09 2.91 -16.83
C ALA A 484 -9.42 3.56 -17.27
N TRP A 485 -10.53 3.10 -16.70
CA TRP A 485 -11.86 3.68 -16.83
C TRP A 485 -12.29 4.14 -15.44
N SER A 486 -12.89 5.33 -15.34
CA SER A 486 -13.42 5.84 -14.07
C SER A 486 -14.94 5.90 -14.07
N ARG A 487 -15.56 5.70 -12.90
CA ARG A 487 -17.02 5.74 -12.75
C ARG A 487 -17.62 7.04 -13.28
N VAL A 488 -16.96 8.16 -13.00
CA VAL A 488 -17.42 9.50 -13.35
C VAL A 488 -17.37 9.75 -14.86
N ARG A 489 -16.40 9.16 -15.58
CA ARG A 489 -16.25 9.34 -17.04
C ARG A 489 -16.93 8.25 -17.85
N ASP A 490 -16.77 7.01 -17.44
CA ASP A 490 -17.05 5.80 -18.21
C ASP A 490 -18.23 4.99 -17.66
N GLY A 491 -18.70 5.33 -16.46
CA GLY A 491 -19.75 4.60 -15.73
C GLY A 491 -19.24 3.34 -15.03
N VAL A 492 -17.93 3.12 -14.98
CA VAL A 492 -17.28 1.97 -14.34
C VAL A 492 -15.87 2.32 -13.88
N ASP A 493 -15.47 1.86 -12.70
CA ASP A 493 -14.07 1.81 -12.29
C ASP A 493 -13.49 0.47 -12.73
N ALA A 494 -12.55 0.48 -13.68
CA ALA A 494 -11.91 -0.73 -14.18
C ALA A 494 -10.54 -0.42 -14.78
N THR A 495 -9.68 -1.44 -14.90
CA THR A 495 -8.43 -1.33 -15.65
C THR A 495 -8.25 -2.54 -16.56
N ALA A 496 -7.49 -2.37 -17.62
CA ALA A 496 -7.05 -3.48 -18.47
C ALA A 496 -5.66 -3.19 -19.03
N THR A 497 -4.76 -4.15 -18.88
CA THR A 497 -3.40 -4.10 -19.40
C THR A 497 -3.11 -5.34 -20.21
N VAL A 498 -2.43 -5.20 -21.34
CA VAL A 498 -1.90 -6.30 -22.15
C VAL A 498 -0.41 -6.08 -22.36
N LEU A 499 0.36 -7.14 -22.14
CA LEU A 499 1.80 -7.20 -22.33
C LEU A 499 2.12 -8.19 -23.44
N ALA A 500 2.98 -7.78 -24.38
CA ALA A 500 3.69 -8.71 -25.24
C ALA A 500 5.02 -9.06 -24.57
N VAL A 501 5.29 -10.34 -24.39
CA VAL A 501 6.49 -10.86 -23.72
C VAL A 501 7.11 -11.95 -24.59
N ALA A 502 8.29 -12.45 -24.21
CA ALA A 502 8.88 -13.62 -24.87
C ALA A 502 7.88 -14.80 -24.83
N GLY A 503 7.59 -15.38 -25.99
CA GLY A 503 6.69 -16.54 -26.11
C GLY A 503 5.20 -16.21 -26.23
N GLY A 504 4.75 -14.95 -26.14
CA GLY A 504 3.32 -14.65 -26.33
C GLY A 504 2.83 -13.31 -25.78
N ARG A 505 1.55 -13.28 -25.41
CA ARG A 505 0.93 -12.12 -24.74
C ARG A 505 0.11 -12.56 -23.53
N ALA A 506 0.10 -11.72 -22.52
CA ALA A 506 -0.76 -11.84 -21.34
C ALA A 506 -1.55 -10.54 -21.15
N GLY A 507 -2.80 -10.66 -20.72
CA GLY A 507 -3.70 -9.58 -20.38
C GLY A 507 -4.22 -9.71 -18.96
N PHE A 508 -4.46 -8.59 -18.30
CA PHE A 508 -4.98 -8.51 -16.95
C PHE A 508 -6.01 -7.39 -16.87
N ALA A 509 -7.24 -7.73 -16.52
CA ALA A 509 -8.32 -6.77 -16.31
C ALA A 509 -8.79 -6.82 -14.85
N THR A 510 -9.18 -5.67 -14.32
CA THR A 510 -9.68 -5.50 -12.96
C THR A 510 -11.11 -4.95 -13.01
N LEU A 511 -11.98 -5.43 -12.12
CA LEU A 511 -13.42 -5.16 -12.16
C LEU A 511 -13.89 -4.44 -10.90
N PRO A 512 -15.00 -3.66 -10.95
CA PRO A 512 -15.51 -2.90 -9.80
C PRO A 512 -15.82 -3.74 -8.56
N THR A 513 -16.03 -5.04 -8.74
CA THR A 513 -16.32 -5.99 -7.65
C THR A 513 -15.06 -6.43 -6.89
N GLY A 514 -13.89 -6.00 -7.34
CA GLY A 514 -12.57 -6.47 -6.88
C GLY A 514 -12.12 -7.79 -7.53
N ALA A 515 -12.91 -8.31 -8.47
CA ALA A 515 -12.53 -9.45 -9.28
C ALA A 515 -11.47 -9.06 -10.33
N VAL A 516 -10.63 -10.02 -10.70
CA VAL A 516 -9.61 -9.87 -11.76
C VAL A 516 -9.78 -10.95 -12.80
N VAL A 517 -9.42 -10.62 -14.05
CA VAL A 517 -9.42 -11.56 -15.17
C VAL A 517 -8.05 -11.54 -15.82
N TYR A 518 -7.35 -12.65 -15.75
CA TYR A 518 -6.12 -12.90 -16.50
C TYR A 518 -6.45 -13.67 -17.78
N ALA A 519 -5.82 -13.30 -18.89
CA ALA A 519 -5.95 -13.99 -20.17
C ALA A 519 -4.58 -14.12 -20.83
N SER A 520 -4.28 -15.26 -21.45
CA SER A 520 -2.96 -15.49 -22.03
C SER A 520 -2.99 -16.36 -23.29
N THR A 521 -1.96 -16.22 -24.12
CA THR A 521 -1.70 -17.11 -25.25
C THR A 521 -1.09 -18.46 -24.83
N GLY A 522 -0.87 -18.70 -23.53
CA GLY A 522 -0.30 -19.94 -22.99
C GLY A 522 1.20 -19.83 -22.74
N LEU A 523 1.62 -18.92 -21.86
CA LEU A 523 3.02 -18.67 -21.55
C LEU A 523 3.59 -19.78 -20.63
N PRO A 524 4.87 -20.15 -20.79
CA PRO A 524 5.55 -21.03 -19.83
C PRO A 524 5.59 -20.41 -18.43
N GLY A 525 5.26 -21.18 -17.39
CA GLY A 525 5.30 -20.73 -16.00
C GLY A 525 4.15 -19.81 -15.56
N GLU A 526 3.12 -19.62 -16.39
CA GLU A 526 1.97 -18.78 -16.05
C GLU A 526 1.01 -19.41 -15.02
N GLY A 527 0.09 -18.59 -14.52
CA GLY A 527 -1.01 -19.02 -13.66
C GLY A 527 -0.62 -19.26 -12.21
N ARG A 528 0.59 -18.87 -11.80
CA ARG A 528 1.01 -18.92 -10.40
C ARG A 528 0.44 -17.75 -9.60
N LEU A 529 0.06 -18.01 -8.36
CA LEU A 529 -0.29 -17.03 -7.35
C LEU A 529 0.44 -17.42 -6.06
N SER A 530 1.37 -16.59 -5.60
CA SER A 530 2.13 -16.84 -4.36
C SER A 530 1.33 -16.36 -3.14
N LEU A 531 1.39 -17.12 -2.05
CA LEU A 531 0.71 -16.82 -0.79
C LEU A 531 1.75 -16.68 0.32
N PHE A 532 1.55 -15.73 1.23
CA PHE A 532 2.27 -15.79 2.52
C PHE A 532 1.85 -17.05 3.27
N ASN A 533 2.66 -17.59 4.17
CA ASN A 533 2.23 -18.65 5.08
C ASN A 533 3.09 -18.68 6.36
N LEU A 534 3.12 -17.54 7.06
CA LEU A 534 3.84 -17.40 8.33
C LEU A 534 2.99 -17.92 9.50
N GLU A 535 3.64 -18.26 10.61
CA GLU A 535 3.00 -18.53 11.90
C GLU A 535 3.09 -17.28 12.78
N MET A 536 2.21 -16.30 12.53
CA MET A 536 2.16 -15.03 13.26
C MET A 536 0.78 -14.85 13.90
N PRO A 537 0.53 -15.47 15.07
CA PRO A 537 -0.76 -15.43 15.75
C PRO A 537 -1.22 -13.99 16.01
N GLY A 538 -2.49 -13.70 15.69
CA GLY A 538 -3.07 -12.36 15.81
C GLY A 538 -3.07 -11.56 14.51
N VAL A 539 -2.37 -12.02 13.46
CA VAL A 539 -2.53 -11.49 12.10
C VAL A 539 -3.40 -12.44 11.27
N PRO A 540 -4.49 -11.95 10.64
CA PRO A 540 -5.44 -12.80 9.93
C PRO A 540 -4.80 -13.75 8.90
N GLY A 541 -5.02 -15.04 9.11
CA GLY A 541 -4.58 -16.10 8.19
C GLY A 541 -3.10 -16.48 8.29
N LEU A 542 -2.32 -15.92 9.20
CA LEU A 542 -0.94 -16.33 9.41
C LEU A 542 -0.86 -17.34 10.56
N SER A 543 -1.19 -18.60 10.26
CA SER A 543 -1.21 -19.71 11.23
C SER A 543 -0.21 -20.82 10.90
N GLY A 544 0.76 -20.58 10.01
CA GLY A 544 1.68 -21.62 9.51
C GLY A 544 1.05 -22.63 8.54
N SER A 545 -0.24 -22.49 8.24
CA SER A 545 -1.00 -23.37 7.35
C SER A 545 -2.02 -22.61 6.50
N ARG A 546 -2.36 -23.15 5.32
CA ARG A 546 -3.42 -22.65 4.43
C ARG A 546 -4.51 -23.68 4.19
N SER A 547 -5.75 -23.21 4.16
CA SER A 547 -6.92 -24.01 3.83
C SER A 547 -7.39 -23.76 2.39
N PHE A 548 -7.69 -24.84 1.68
CA PHE A 548 -8.15 -24.80 0.30
C PHE A 548 -9.47 -25.54 0.17
N THR A 549 -10.46 -24.93 -0.47
CA THR A 549 -11.73 -25.59 -0.82
C THR A 549 -11.67 -26.04 -2.27
N THR A 550 -11.90 -27.33 -2.50
CA THR A 550 -11.79 -27.97 -3.83
C THR A 550 -13.02 -28.79 -4.17
N ALA A 551 -13.10 -29.33 -5.39
CA ALA A 551 -14.15 -30.25 -5.79
C ALA A 551 -14.19 -31.54 -4.95
N SER A 552 -13.06 -31.94 -4.34
CA SER A 552 -12.96 -33.09 -3.44
C SER A 552 -13.20 -32.75 -1.97
N GLY A 553 -13.56 -31.51 -1.65
CA GLY A 553 -13.73 -31.01 -0.28
C GLY A 553 -12.59 -30.07 0.14
N SER A 554 -12.56 -29.75 1.43
CA SER A 554 -11.55 -28.86 2.02
C SER A 554 -10.28 -29.62 2.39
N VAL A 555 -9.13 -28.97 2.23
CA VAL A 555 -7.82 -29.50 2.65
C VAL A 555 -7.02 -28.40 3.35
N LEU A 556 -6.33 -28.76 4.42
CA LEU A 556 -5.37 -27.91 5.12
C LEU A 556 -3.96 -28.35 4.72
N LEU A 557 -3.07 -27.41 4.40
CA LEU A 557 -1.69 -27.66 4.02
C LEU A 557 -0.75 -26.77 4.85
N ASP A 558 0.30 -27.36 5.41
CA ASP A 558 1.40 -26.66 6.06
C ASP A 558 2.59 -26.45 5.12
N GLU A 559 3.44 -25.47 5.44
CA GLU A 559 4.64 -25.15 4.64
C GLU A 559 5.89 -25.88 5.13
N ARG A 560 6.07 -26.00 6.44
CA ARG A 560 7.33 -26.45 7.03
C ARG A 560 7.46 -27.97 7.09
N GLY A 561 6.36 -28.72 6.97
CA GLY A 561 6.35 -30.14 7.31
C GLY A 561 6.90 -30.37 8.72
N ASP A 562 6.61 -29.46 9.64
CA ASP A 562 6.96 -29.55 11.05
C ASP A 562 5.79 -30.19 11.80
N GLY A 563 6.08 -31.17 12.66
CA GLY A 563 5.08 -32.06 13.23
C GLY A 563 4.74 -33.27 12.34
N ASP A 564 3.48 -33.68 12.36
CA ASP A 564 3.02 -34.96 11.76
C ASP A 564 2.82 -34.87 10.24
N ILE A 565 3.66 -35.59 9.50
CA ILE A 565 3.56 -35.76 8.05
C ILE A 565 2.97 -37.15 7.77
N THR A 566 1.71 -37.19 7.33
CA THR A 566 1.01 -38.46 7.07
C THR A 566 0.99 -38.83 5.57
N PHE A 567 0.90 -40.13 5.29
CA PHE A 567 0.74 -40.70 3.95
C PHE A 567 -0.09 -41.98 3.99
N ALA A 568 -0.51 -42.48 2.82
CA ALA A 568 -1.31 -43.71 2.75
C ALA A 568 -0.55 -44.89 3.41
N PRO A 569 -1.16 -45.58 4.41
CA PRO A 569 -0.45 -46.59 5.19
C PRO A 569 0.13 -47.71 4.34
N ARG A 570 1.41 -48.02 4.53
CA ARG A 570 2.16 -48.99 3.73
C ARG A 570 3.16 -49.77 4.58
N ASP A 571 3.53 -50.96 4.12
CA ASP A 571 4.52 -51.77 4.81
C ASP A 571 5.93 -51.22 4.54
N ALA A 572 6.69 -50.96 5.59
CA ALA A 572 8.04 -50.42 5.53
C ALA A 572 8.88 -50.99 6.68
N ARG A 573 10.14 -51.31 6.40
CA ARG A 573 11.16 -51.59 7.43
C ARG A 573 12.04 -50.37 7.66
N TRP A 574 12.34 -49.66 6.59
CA TRP A 574 13.19 -48.48 6.61
C TRP A 574 12.37 -47.25 6.22
N VAL A 575 12.56 -46.16 6.95
CA VAL A 575 11.93 -44.86 6.66
C VAL A 575 13.01 -43.79 6.71
N ARG A 576 13.07 -42.92 5.70
CA ARG A 576 14.03 -41.80 5.67
C ARG A 576 13.39 -40.49 5.24
N MET A 577 13.90 -39.41 5.80
CA MET A 577 13.82 -38.09 5.18
C MET A 577 14.97 -37.96 4.18
N LEU A 578 14.67 -37.48 2.97
CA LEU A 578 15.64 -37.09 1.95
C LEU A 578 15.43 -35.61 1.60
N GLY A 579 16.42 -34.79 1.91
CA GLY A 579 16.47 -33.38 1.53
C GLY A 579 16.45 -33.17 0.03
N ARG A 580 15.88 -32.04 -0.41
CA ARG A 580 15.94 -31.55 -1.79
C ARG A 580 16.36 -30.08 -1.87
N GLU A 581 15.97 -29.28 -0.88
CA GLU A 581 16.38 -27.89 -0.74
C GLU A 581 16.40 -27.52 0.75
N PRO A 582 17.54 -27.08 1.32
CA PRO A 582 17.58 -26.58 2.68
C PRO A 582 16.89 -25.21 2.77
N GLY A 583 16.29 -24.92 3.92
CA GLY A 583 15.61 -23.65 4.19
C GLY A 583 16.56 -22.53 4.57
N THR A 584 17.77 -22.85 5.01
CA THR A 584 18.80 -21.90 5.42
C THR A 584 20.18 -22.34 4.93
N GLU A 585 21.18 -21.46 5.05
CA GLU A 585 22.60 -21.81 4.81
C GLU A 585 23.15 -22.88 5.78
N TYR A 586 22.41 -23.19 6.85
CA TYR A 586 22.81 -24.15 7.88
C TYR A 586 22.43 -25.61 7.58
N GLY A 587 21.83 -25.89 6.42
CA GLY A 587 21.50 -27.23 5.98
C GLY A 587 20.27 -27.80 6.70
N TYR A 588 20.37 -29.05 7.18
CA TYR A 588 19.28 -29.76 7.85
C TYR A 588 19.66 -30.11 9.29
N SER A 589 18.74 -29.85 10.22
CA SER A 589 18.92 -30.12 11.63
C SER A 589 17.59 -30.52 12.29
N VAL A 590 17.56 -31.69 12.94
CA VAL A 590 16.33 -32.32 13.41
C VAL A 590 16.45 -32.66 14.88
N TRP A 591 15.59 -32.06 15.71
CA TRP A 591 15.42 -32.41 17.12
C TRP A 591 14.75 -33.77 17.27
N THR A 592 13.77 -34.09 16.43
CA THR A 592 13.03 -35.36 16.52
C THR A 592 12.61 -35.89 15.15
N PHE A 593 12.82 -37.18 14.91
CA PHE A 593 12.35 -37.93 13.74
C PHE A 593 11.61 -39.20 14.19
N SER A 594 10.30 -39.09 14.36
CA SER A 594 9.44 -40.24 14.69
C SER A 594 8.91 -40.93 13.45
N VAL A 595 8.67 -42.23 13.52
CA VAL A 595 7.97 -43.00 12.48
C VAL A 595 6.64 -43.47 13.03
N LEU A 596 5.53 -43.03 12.44
CA LEU A 596 4.19 -43.21 13.00
C LEU A 596 3.49 -44.43 12.42
N ASP A 597 2.93 -45.28 13.28
CA ASP A 597 2.00 -46.34 12.88
C ASP A 597 0.58 -45.82 12.63
N THR A 598 -0.37 -46.70 12.32
CA THR A 598 -1.78 -46.31 12.08
C THR A 598 -2.53 -45.79 13.31
N SER A 599 -2.00 -45.99 14.51
CA SER A 599 -2.53 -45.44 15.77
C SER A 599 -1.86 -44.13 16.19
N GLY A 600 -0.79 -43.72 15.47
CA GLY A 600 0.02 -42.55 15.79
C GLY A 600 1.15 -42.82 16.78
N ALA A 601 1.45 -44.08 17.08
CA ALA A 601 2.56 -44.46 17.96
C ALA A 601 3.91 -44.33 17.23
N ASP A 602 4.95 -43.86 17.94
CA ASP A 602 6.30 -43.73 17.41
C ASP A 602 7.06 -45.06 17.45
N LEU A 603 7.38 -45.57 16.27
CA LEU A 603 8.14 -46.80 16.04
C LEU A 603 9.65 -46.56 15.97
N ALA A 604 10.10 -45.30 15.84
CA ALA A 604 11.51 -44.95 15.70
C ALA A 604 12.18 -44.59 17.04
N GLN A 605 11.41 -44.36 18.11
CA GLN A 605 11.96 -44.00 19.41
C GLN A 605 12.93 -45.07 19.93
N GLY A 606 14.16 -44.66 20.23
CA GLY A 606 15.24 -45.54 20.68
C GLY A 606 15.91 -46.37 19.58
N ALA A 607 15.44 -46.29 18.32
CA ALA A 607 16.12 -46.91 17.19
C ALA A 607 17.42 -46.13 16.86
N MET A 608 18.41 -46.81 16.25
CA MET A 608 19.65 -46.18 15.81
C MET A 608 19.54 -45.74 14.34
N PRO A 609 19.37 -44.45 14.05
CA PRO A 609 19.33 -43.94 12.69
C PRO A 609 20.72 -43.94 12.05
N THR A 610 20.72 -43.88 10.72
CA THR A 610 21.89 -43.57 9.89
C THR A 610 21.62 -42.28 9.13
N ALA A 611 22.66 -41.55 8.78
CA ALA A 611 22.54 -40.31 8.02
C ALA A 611 23.58 -40.24 6.91
N SER A 612 23.34 -39.37 5.93
CA SER A 612 24.31 -39.05 4.88
C SER A 612 25.57 -38.35 5.41
N SER A 613 25.42 -37.62 6.52
CA SER A 613 26.44 -36.80 7.18
C SER A 613 26.00 -36.46 8.60
N GLU A 614 26.93 -36.18 9.50
CA GLU A 614 26.64 -35.78 10.87
C GLU A 614 27.72 -34.84 11.46
N ASP A 615 27.28 -33.84 12.24
CA ASP A 615 28.18 -33.00 13.06
C ASP A 615 28.60 -33.78 14.32
N ILE A 616 29.87 -33.65 14.71
CA ILE A 616 30.45 -34.41 15.83
C ILE A 616 29.71 -34.22 17.16
N TRP A 617 29.07 -33.07 17.37
CA TRP A 617 28.29 -32.77 18.58
C TRP A 617 26.80 -33.07 18.42
N ASN A 618 26.33 -33.25 17.19
CA ASN A 618 24.92 -33.47 16.84
C ASN A 618 24.75 -34.70 15.92
N PRO A 619 25.13 -35.90 16.40
CA PRO A 619 25.08 -37.14 15.62
C PRO A 619 23.66 -37.62 15.33
N ALA A 620 23.50 -38.51 14.34
CA ALA A 620 22.20 -38.98 13.86
C ALA A 620 21.31 -39.53 14.98
N ARG A 621 21.89 -40.26 15.95
CA ARG A 621 21.16 -40.89 17.08
C ARG A 621 20.30 -39.91 17.89
N ASN A 622 20.68 -38.64 17.91
CA ASN A 622 19.98 -37.64 18.70
C ASN A 622 18.56 -37.37 18.17
N ALA A 623 18.28 -37.64 16.89
CA ALA A 623 16.95 -37.43 16.33
C ALA A 623 15.90 -38.46 16.81
N THR A 624 16.29 -39.57 17.43
CA THR A 624 15.38 -40.65 17.85
C THR A 624 15.51 -41.00 19.34
N ASP A 625 16.26 -40.22 20.10
CA ASP A 625 16.58 -40.52 21.51
C ASP A 625 15.47 -40.10 22.51
N GLY A 626 14.48 -39.34 22.05
CA GLY A 626 13.37 -38.85 22.87
C GLY A 626 13.71 -37.65 23.76
N ASN A 627 14.86 -37.01 23.56
CA ASN A 627 15.27 -35.82 24.30
C ASN A 627 15.09 -34.55 23.44
N PRO A 628 14.25 -33.59 23.84
CA PRO A 628 13.99 -32.38 23.06
C PRO A 628 15.16 -31.39 23.03
N GLU A 629 16.22 -31.63 23.80
CA GLU A 629 17.41 -30.77 23.87
C GLU A 629 18.58 -31.27 23.02
N THR A 630 18.45 -32.41 22.34
CA THR A 630 19.48 -33.01 21.47
C THR A 630 18.97 -33.14 20.05
N ARG A 631 19.85 -32.88 19.06
CA ARG A 631 19.50 -32.92 17.63
C ARG A 631 20.52 -33.65 16.80
N TRP A 632 20.07 -34.17 15.67
CA TRP A 632 20.93 -34.45 14.53
C TRP A 632 21.18 -33.17 13.74
N ALA A 633 22.38 -32.99 13.21
CA ALA A 633 22.66 -31.99 12.20
C ALA A 633 23.65 -32.52 11.17
N VAL A 634 23.51 -32.06 9.92
CA VAL A 634 24.53 -32.28 8.89
C VAL A 634 25.87 -31.66 9.30
N ALA A 635 26.97 -32.29 8.90
CA ALA A 635 28.32 -31.76 9.18
C ALA A 635 28.47 -30.34 8.62
N ARG A 636 29.29 -29.51 9.30
CA ARG A 636 29.40 -28.08 8.96
C ARG A 636 29.85 -27.84 7.53
N GLU A 637 30.78 -28.66 7.06
CA GLU A 637 31.32 -28.68 5.70
C GLU A 637 30.32 -29.16 4.64
N GLU A 638 29.24 -29.82 5.03
CA GLU A 638 28.21 -30.37 4.15
C GLU A 638 26.88 -29.61 4.19
N ARG A 639 26.78 -28.47 4.90
CA ARG A 639 25.52 -27.70 5.05
C ARG A 639 24.89 -27.24 3.73
N GLY A 640 25.69 -27.04 2.68
CA GLY A 640 25.20 -26.72 1.33
C GLY A 640 24.68 -27.91 0.53
N ARG A 641 24.80 -29.13 1.05
CA ARG A 641 24.43 -30.36 0.36
C ARG A 641 22.91 -30.60 0.42
N ALA A 642 22.26 -30.38 -0.71
CA ALA A 642 20.81 -30.47 -0.83
C ALA A 642 20.24 -31.89 -0.59
N ASP A 643 20.95 -32.95 -0.96
CA ASP A 643 20.50 -34.36 -0.92
C ASP A 643 20.82 -35.09 0.40
N SER A 644 21.02 -34.36 1.49
CA SER A 644 21.28 -34.96 2.80
C SER A 644 20.06 -35.75 3.31
N TRP A 645 20.28 -36.86 4.01
CA TRP A 645 19.21 -37.75 4.47
C TRP A 645 19.45 -38.30 5.88
N LEU A 646 18.36 -38.65 6.57
CA LEU A 646 18.32 -39.34 7.86
C LEU A 646 17.35 -40.52 7.75
N ALA A 647 17.81 -41.74 8.03
CA ALA A 647 17.08 -42.99 7.85
C ALA A 647 17.05 -43.83 9.13
N VAL A 648 15.91 -44.45 9.42
CA VAL A 648 15.70 -45.35 10.56
C VAL A 648 15.38 -46.76 10.06
N ASP A 649 16.03 -47.78 10.62
CA ASP A 649 15.62 -49.19 10.53
C ASP A 649 14.69 -49.54 11.69
N LEU A 650 13.48 -49.97 11.39
CA LEU A 650 12.49 -50.42 12.38
C LEU A 650 12.69 -51.88 12.79
N GLY A 651 13.73 -52.55 12.25
CA GLY A 651 14.10 -53.94 12.53
C GLY A 651 13.29 -54.98 11.75
N SER A 652 12.02 -54.70 11.44
CA SER A 652 11.16 -55.54 10.60
C SER A 652 10.17 -54.71 9.79
N ALA A 653 9.58 -55.30 8.74
CA ALA A 653 8.56 -54.62 7.95
C ALA A 653 7.26 -54.49 8.76
N VAL A 654 6.85 -53.25 9.02
CA VAL A 654 5.66 -52.89 9.79
C VAL A 654 4.81 -51.90 9.02
N ARG A 655 3.54 -51.75 9.42
CA ARG A 655 2.63 -50.81 8.76
C ARG A 655 2.88 -49.39 9.26
N VAL A 656 3.40 -48.53 8.39
CA VAL A 656 3.71 -47.12 8.68
C VAL A 656 2.68 -46.21 7.99
N ALA A 657 2.21 -45.18 8.70
CA ALA A 657 1.23 -44.20 8.23
C ALA A 657 1.75 -42.76 8.18
N GLY A 658 2.93 -42.48 8.73
CA GLY A 658 3.51 -41.14 8.71
C GLY A 658 4.88 -41.06 9.37
N VAL A 659 5.38 -39.83 9.50
CA VAL A 659 6.52 -39.46 10.35
C VAL A 659 6.18 -38.21 11.15
N ARG A 660 6.87 -37.95 12.25
CA ARG A 660 6.88 -36.63 12.91
C ARG A 660 8.29 -36.06 12.80
N ILE A 661 8.42 -34.83 12.32
CA ILE A 661 9.70 -34.13 12.28
C ILE A 661 9.60 -32.89 13.17
N LEU A 662 10.55 -32.68 14.06
CA LEU A 662 10.75 -31.41 14.76
C LEU A 662 12.06 -30.79 14.29
N TRP A 663 11.97 -29.68 13.57
CA TRP A 663 13.13 -28.99 13.03
C TRP A 663 13.78 -28.04 14.04
N GLU A 664 15.09 -27.84 13.90
CA GLU A 664 15.76 -26.68 14.47
C GLU A 664 15.63 -25.46 13.53
N ALA A 665 16.27 -24.33 13.84
CA ALA A 665 16.33 -23.16 12.94
C ALA A 665 16.83 -23.52 11.52
N ALA A 666 17.68 -24.56 11.39
CA ALA A 666 18.03 -25.18 10.12
C ALA A 666 17.04 -26.29 9.74
N TYR A 667 16.21 -26.03 8.72
CA TYR A 667 15.11 -26.93 8.30
C TYR A 667 15.15 -27.27 6.81
N GLY A 668 14.37 -28.27 6.39
CA GLY A 668 14.18 -28.59 4.98
C GLY A 668 13.06 -27.77 4.35
N LYS A 669 13.38 -26.93 3.35
CA LYS A 669 12.37 -26.18 2.57
C LYS A 669 11.65 -27.07 1.56
N SER A 670 12.35 -28.05 1.00
CA SER A 670 11.71 -29.18 0.32
C SER A 670 12.45 -30.48 0.58
N PHE A 671 11.70 -31.55 0.79
CA PHE A 671 12.23 -32.89 1.08
C PHE A 671 11.17 -33.95 0.76
N VAL A 672 11.58 -35.22 0.84
CA VAL A 672 10.68 -36.37 0.64
C VAL A 672 10.87 -37.37 1.76
N ILE A 673 9.76 -37.91 2.25
CA ILE A 673 9.77 -39.11 3.06
C ILE A 673 9.74 -40.31 2.15
N GLN A 674 10.73 -41.18 2.28
CA GLN A 674 10.82 -42.42 1.51
C GLN A 674 10.73 -43.62 2.44
N THR A 675 10.10 -44.68 1.95
CA THR A 675 9.99 -45.96 2.65
C THR A 675 10.68 -47.05 1.84
N SER A 676 11.25 -48.04 2.54
CA SER A 676 11.87 -49.21 1.91
C SER A 676 11.63 -50.46 2.76
N THR A 677 11.59 -51.62 2.12
CA THR A 677 11.54 -52.93 2.79
C THR A 677 12.92 -53.58 2.92
N ASP A 678 13.90 -53.14 2.13
CA ASP A 678 15.24 -53.73 2.03
C ASP A 678 16.38 -52.78 2.40
N GLY A 679 16.11 -51.48 2.57
CA GLY A 679 17.09 -50.43 2.87
C GLY A 679 17.91 -49.97 1.66
N VAL A 680 17.68 -50.56 0.48
CA VAL A 680 18.43 -50.31 -0.76
C VAL A 680 17.54 -49.67 -1.81
N THR A 681 16.35 -50.21 -2.02
CA THR A 681 15.35 -49.73 -2.96
C THR A 681 14.36 -48.85 -2.22
N TRP A 682 14.35 -47.54 -2.54
CA TRP A 682 13.53 -46.55 -1.86
C TRP A 682 12.36 -46.09 -2.73
N ALA A 683 11.18 -45.97 -2.14
CA ALA A 683 9.99 -45.43 -2.77
C ALA A 683 9.50 -44.17 -2.05
N ASP A 684 9.17 -43.12 -2.82
CA ASP A 684 8.57 -41.89 -2.29
C ASP A 684 7.22 -42.20 -1.62
N ALA A 685 7.10 -41.82 -0.35
CA ALA A 685 5.86 -41.90 0.41
C ALA A 685 5.09 -40.57 0.34
N VAL A 686 5.78 -39.45 0.55
CA VAL A 686 5.22 -38.10 0.45
C VAL A 686 6.32 -37.06 0.24
N ALA A 687 6.02 -36.04 -0.55
CA ALA A 687 6.89 -34.87 -0.73
C ALA A 687 6.36 -33.69 0.08
N VAL A 688 7.28 -32.87 0.60
CA VAL A 688 7.02 -31.64 1.37
C VAL A 688 7.62 -30.44 0.61
N PRO A 689 6.91 -29.31 0.48
CA PRO A 689 5.55 -29.07 0.98
C PRO A 689 4.52 -29.95 0.28
N GLN A 690 3.50 -30.37 1.03
CA GLN A 690 2.43 -31.18 0.47
C GLN A 690 1.68 -30.37 -0.59
N THR A 691 1.28 -31.05 -1.67
CA THR A 691 0.47 -30.44 -2.72
C THR A 691 -0.81 -31.20 -2.95
N ARG A 692 -1.85 -30.48 -3.39
CA ARG A 692 -3.13 -31.07 -3.79
C ARG A 692 -3.51 -30.60 -5.18
N SER A 693 -4.09 -31.49 -5.96
CA SER A 693 -4.54 -31.20 -7.32
C SER A 693 -6.07 -31.20 -7.40
N THR A 694 -6.63 -30.13 -7.96
CA THR A 694 -8.06 -29.97 -8.28
C THR A 694 -8.23 -29.54 -9.74
N THR A 695 -9.47 -29.32 -10.17
CA THR A 695 -9.81 -28.92 -11.54
C THR A 695 -10.83 -27.79 -11.53
N GLY A 696 -10.67 -26.82 -12.45
CA GLY A 696 -11.66 -25.77 -12.73
C GLY A 696 -11.74 -24.66 -11.69
N TRP A 697 -11.62 -24.94 -10.40
CA TRP A 697 -11.67 -23.93 -9.35
C TRP A 697 -10.96 -24.34 -8.06
N VAL A 698 -10.64 -23.33 -7.24
CA VAL A 698 -10.18 -23.49 -5.86
C VAL A 698 -10.54 -22.25 -5.02
N GLY A 699 -11.00 -22.47 -3.79
CA GLY A 699 -11.13 -21.44 -2.76
C GLY A 699 -9.90 -21.42 -1.85
N ILE A 700 -9.47 -20.25 -1.39
CA ILE A 700 -8.29 -20.03 -0.53
C ILE A 700 -8.76 -19.34 0.74
N ASP A 701 -8.64 -20.00 1.89
CA ASP A 701 -8.98 -19.51 3.24
C ASP A 701 -10.38 -18.89 3.41
N GLY A 702 -11.27 -19.12 2.46
CA GLY A 702 -12.50 -18.36 2.34
C GLY A 702 -12.32 -16.85 2.08
N ARG A 703 -11.12 -16.42 1.74
CA ARG A 703 -10.76 -15.02 1.47
C ARG A 703 -10.53 -14.73 -0.01
N ALA A 704 -10.30 -15.76 -0.82
CA ALA A 704 -10.22 -15.63 -2.27
C ALA A 704 -10.73 -16.89 -2.98
N GLY A 705 -11.10 -16.76 -4.25
CA GLY A 705 -11.43 -17.88 -5.12
C GLY A 705 -10.83 -17.70 -6.51
N LEU A 706 -10.34 -18.79 -7.09
CA LEU A 706 -9.86 -18.84 -8.46
C LEU A 706 -10.72 -19.79 -9.29
N VAL A 707 -11.00 -19.37 -10.53
CA VAL A 707 -11.69 -20.17 -11.54
C VAL A 707 -10.85 -20.18 -12.82
N THR A 708 -10.69 -21.35 -13.44
CA THR A 708 -9.94 -21.50 -14.69
C THR A 708 -10.83 -21.97 -15.83
N HIS A 709 -10.58 -21.44 -17.02
CA HIS A 709 -11.33 -21.79 -18.23
C HIS A 709 -10.42 -22.11 -19.41
N GLY A 710 -10.81 -23.09 -20.22
CA GLY A 710 -10.10 -23.49 -21.43
C GLY A 710 -8.80 -24.28 -21.21
N GLY A 711 -8.39 -24.51 -19.95
CA GLY A 711 -7.23 -25.31 -19.59
C GLY A 711 -7.58 -26.79 -19.38
N LYS A 712 -6.71 -27.70 -19.85
CA LYS A 712 -6.73 -29.14 -19.48
C LYS A 712 -5.83 -29.46 -18.30
N ARG A 713 -5.04 -28.48 -17.84
CA ARG A 713 -4.08 -28.63 -16.75
C ARG A 713 -4.80 -28.54 -15.40
N ARG A 714 -4.36 -29.34 -14.43
CA ARG A 714 -4.90 -29.32 -13.07
C ARG A 714 -4.44 -28.06 -12.35
N ILE A 715 -5.26 -27.59 -11.43
CA ILE A 715 -4.86 -26.59 -10.45
C ILE A 715 -4.09 -27.33 -9.35
N VAL A 716 -2.89 -26.87 -9.04
CA VAL A 716 -2.06 -27.42 -7.95
C VAL A 716 -1.97 -26.38 -6.85
N VAL A 717 -2.24 -26.78 -5.60
CA VAL A 717 -2.10 -25.93 -4.42
C VAL A 717 -1.05 -26.47 -3.47
N SER A 718 -0.32 -25.56 -2.84
CA SER A 718 0.58 -25.77 -1.69
C SER A 718 0.25 -24.72 -0.62
N ALA A 719 0.79 -24.86 0.59
CA ALA A 719 0.63 -23.85 1.63
C ALA A 719 1.15 -22.45 1.22
N THR A 720 2.04 -22.37 0.25
CA THR A 720 2.67 -21.13 -0.22
C THR A 720 2.20 -20.66 -1.59
N GLY A 721 1.24 -21.34 -2.22
CA GLY A 721 0.81 -20.92 -3.54
C GLY A 721 -0.23 -21.76 -4.23
N VAL A 722 -0.76 -21.19 -5.31
CA VAL A 722 -1.65 -21.85 -6.26
C VAL A 722 -1.06 -21.74 -7.66
N THR A 723 -1.03 -22.84 -8.40
CA THR A 723 -0.62 -22.88 -9.82
C THR A 723 -1.80 -23.35 -10.65
N ALA A 724 -2.35 -22.45 -11.47
CA ALA A 724 -3.60 -22.62 -12.18
C ALA A 724 -3.48 -22.22 -13.68
N PRO A 725 -2.58 -22.84 -14.47
CA PRO A 725 -2.32 -22.42 -15.85
C PRO A 725 -3.55 -22.65 -16.74
N ALA A 726 -4.08 -21.57 -17.31
CA ALA A 726 -5.23 -21.60 -18.19
C ALA A 726 -5.25 -20.37 -19.12
N PRO A 727 -5.85 -20.49 -20.33
CA PRO A 727 -6.05 -19.36 -21.22
C PRO A 727 -6.81 -18.19 -20.58
N VAL A 728 -7.75 -18.48 -19.66
CA VAL A 728 -8.47 -17.48 -18.88
C VAL A 728 -8.52 -17.93 -17.42
N ILE A 729 -8.16 -17.04 -16.50
CA ILE A 729 -8.26 -17.21 -15.05
C ILE A 729 -9.08 -16.05 -14.50
N GLU A 730 -10.05 -16.35 -13.63
CA GLU A 730 -10.85 -15.37 -12.92
C GLU A 730 -10.54 -15.46 -11.42
N GLY A 731 -10.12 -14.35 -10.83
CA GLY A 731 -9.90 -14.21 -9.39
C GLY A 731 -11.03 -13.44 -8.74
N TYR A 732 -11.56 -13.93 -7.62
CA TYR A 732 -12.69 -13.36 -6.90
C TYR A 732 -12.35 -13.10 -5.43
N PRO A 733 -12.68 -11.91 -4.88
CA PRO A 733 -12.46 -11.60 -3.47
C PRO A 733 -13.52 -12.23 -2.55
N GLY A 734 -13.07 -12.85 -1.46
CA GLY A 734 -13.88 -13.56 -0.46
C GLY A 734 -14.40 -14.93 -0.91
N GLN A 735 -15.21 -15.60 -0.06
CA GLN A 735 -16.04 -16.73 -0.46
C GLN A 735 -17.18 -16.24 -1.35
N ARG A 736 -16.90 -16.04 -2.64
CA ARG A 736 -17.94 -15.72 -3.61
C ARG A 736 -18.70 -17.00 -3.97
N GLY A 737 -19.94 -17.14 -3.50
CA GLY A 737 -20.94 -18.09 -3.99
C GLY A 737 -20.42 -19.50 -4.32
N ASP A 738 -21.05 -20.14 -5.30
CA ASP A 738 -20.64 -21.46 -5.79
C ASP A 738 -19.56 -21.32 -6.88
N LEU A 739 -18.28 -21.42 -6.48
CA LEU A 739 -17.14 -21.42 -7.40
C LEU A 739 -17.23 -22.54 -8.44
N ALA A 740 -17.85 -23.68 -8.10
CA ALA A 740 -18.05 -24.77 -9.05
C ALA A 740 -19.06 -24.37 -10.14
N ALA A 741 -20.15 -23.70 -9.77
CA ALA A 741 -21.09 -23.14 -10.74
C ALA A 741 -20.43 -22.08 -11.63
N LEU A 742 -19.54 -21.25 -11.08
CA LEU A 742 -18.76 -20.29 -11.87
C LEU A 742 -17.79 -20.98 -12.83
N ALA A 743 -17.14 -22.06 -12.43
CA ALA A 743 -16.26 -22.84 -13.31
C ALA A 743 -17.02 -23.57 -14.43
N ALA A 744 -18.21 -24.08 -14.12
CA ALA A 744 -19.05 -24.83 -15.07
C ALA A 744 -19.84 -23.94 -16.04
N ARG A 745 -19.90 -22.63 -15.79
CA ARG A 745 -20.72 -21.74 -16.63
C ARG A 745 -20.13 -21.60 -18.04
N PRO A 746 -20.96 -21.48 -19.08
CA PRO A 746 -20.47 -21.15 -20.42
C PRO A 746 -19.88 -19.74 -20.43
N LEU A 747 -18.71 -19.57 -21.07
CA LEU A 747 -18.12 -18.27 -21.32
C LEU A 747 -18.62 -17.67 -22.64
N PRO A 748 -18.55 -16.32 -22.80
CA PRO A 748 -18.69 -15.70 -24.11
C PRO A 748 -17.58 -16.14 -25.05
N THR A 749 -17.91 -16.31 -26.34
CA THR A 749 -16.94 -16.79 -27.35
C THR A 749 -16.91 -15.86 -28.56
N GLY A 750 -15.72 -15.44 -28.98
CA GLY A 750 -15.51 -14.63 -30.18
C GLY A 750 -14.26 -15.09 -30.92
N ARG A 751 -14.27 -15.03 -32.26
CA ARG A 751 -13.12 -15.46 -33.06
C ARG A 751 -11.91 -14.56 -32.79
N GLY A 752 -10.79 -15.16 -32.38
CA GLY A 752 -9.54 -14.43 -32.09
C GLY A 752 -9.58 -13.61 -30.80
N LEU A 753 -10.58 -13.81 -29.95
CA LEU A 753 -10.75 -13.10 -28.68
C LEU A 753 -10.84 -14.09 -27.52
N LEU A 754 -10.28 -13.69 -26.38
CA LEU A 754 -10.58 -14.32 -25.10
C LEU A 754 -11.52 -13.40 -24.34
N VAL A 755 -12.64 -13.95 -23.85
CA VAL A 755 -13.70 -13.14 -23.23
C VAL A 755 -14.17 -13.79 -21.93
N SER A 756 -14.27 -12.97 -20.89
CA SER A 756 -14.90 -13.30 -19.62
C SER A 756 -16.08 -12.37 -19.39
N ASP A 757 -17.17 -12.89 -18.82
CA ASP A 757 -18.28 -12.14 -18.24
C ASP A 757 -18.29 -12.25 -16.70
N ALA A 758 -17.11 -12.26 -16.07
CA ALA A 758 -16.97 -12.23 -14.61
C ALA A 758 -17.75 -11.06 -14.00
N ASP A 759 -18.56 -11.36 -12.96
CA ASP A 759 -19.54 -10.43 -12.38
C ASP A 759 -20.50 -9.77 -13.39
N GLY A 760 -20.56 -10.33 -14.60
CA GLY A 760 -21.21 -9.88 -15.83
C GLY A 760 -20.75 -8.53 -16.37
N TYR A 761 -19.51 -8.16 -16.09
CA TYR A 761 -18.71 -7.21 -16.88
C TYR A 761 -17.99 -7.99 -17.98
N LEU A 762 -17.99 -7.48 -19.22
CA LEU A 762 -17.26 -8.14 -20.31
C LEU A 762 -15.80 -7.69 -20.30
N SER A 763 -14.88 -8.57 -19.92
CA SER A 763 -13.44 -8.42 -20.15
C SER A 763 -13.08 -9.07 -21.47
N VAL A 764 -12.77 -8.26 -22.49
CA VAL A 764 -12.52 -8.72 -23.86
C VAL A 764 -11.06 -8.45 -24.21
N PHE A 765 -10.31 -9.51 -24.52
CA PHE A 765 -8.89 -9.45 -24.87
C PHE A 765 -8.66 -9.81 -26.33
N ASN A 766 -8.02 -8.92 -27.09
CA ASN A 766 -7.42 -9.23 -28.37
C ASN A 766 -5.90 -9.40 -28.18
N LEU A 767 -5.48 -10.63 -27.86
CA LEU A 767 -4.06 -10.97 -27.70
C LEU A 767 -3.34 -11.20 -29.04
N GLY A 768 -4.04 -11.09 -30.17
CA GLY A 768 -3.44 -11.13 -31.50
C GLY A 768 -2.78 -9.81 -31.88
N ALA A 769 -1.89 -9.82 -32.87
CA ALA A 769 -1.25 -8.60 -33.37
C ALA A 769 -2.18 -7.78 -34.30
N ARG A 770 -3.23 -8.40 -34.84
CA ARG A 770 -4.13 -7.78 -35.82
C ARG A 770 -5.39 -7.24 -35.13
N PRO A 771 -5.93 -6.10 -35.60
CA PRO A 771 -7.22 -5.64 -35.11
C PRO A 771 -8.34 -6.62 -35.50
N VAL A 772 -9.36 -6.70 -34.66
CA VAL A 772 -10.66 -7.29 -35.00
C VAL A 772 -11.65 -6.17 -35.29
N THR A 773 -12.47 -6.33 -36.32
CA THR A 773 -13.44 -5.32 -36.76
C THR A 773 -14.81 -5.96 -36.83
N ALA A 774 -15.79 -5.33 -36.19
CA ALA A 774 -17.19 -5.76 -36.20
C ALA A 774 -17.36 -7.27 -35.94
N THR A 775 -16.56 -7.83 -35.04
CA THR A 775 -16.55 -9.26 -34.74
C THR A 775 -17.68 -9.59 -33.78
N ALA A 776 -18.45 -10.63 -34.11
CA ALA A 776 -19.50 -11.14 -33.24
C ALA A 776 -18.89 -11.95 -32.08
N VAL A 777 -19.24 -11.57 -30.86
CA VAL A 777 -19.01 -12.31 -29.62
C VAL A 777 -20.34 -12.89 -29.18
N ARG A 778 -20.39 -14.22 -29.09
CA ARG A 778 -21.55 -14.96 -28.63
C ARG A 778 -21.60 -14.89 -27.11
N ILE A 779 -22.54 -14.15 -26.53
CA ILE A 779 -22.78 -14.06 -25.09
C ILE A 779 -23.87 -15.07 -24.71
N PRO A 780 -23.66 -15.94 -23.70
CA PRO A 780 -24.61 -17.00 -23.36
C PRO A 780 -25.98 -16.52 -22.85
N SER A 781 -26.04 -15.30 -22.29
CA SER A 781 -27.24 -14.72 -21.67
C SER A 781 -27.62 -13.38 -22.32
N ALA A 782 -28.90 -13.21 -22.61
CA ALA A 782 -29.45 -11.97 -23.15
C ALA A 782 -29.96 -10.97 -22.09
N ARG A 783 -29.72 -11.25 -20.80
CA ARG A 783 -30.25 -10.42 -19.70
C ARG A 783 -29.51 -9.09 -19.50
N ARG A 784 -28.27 -8.99 -20.00
CA ARG A 784 -27.41 -7.81 -19.86
C ARG A 784 -27.07 -7.27 -21.24
N LEU A 785 -27.23 -5.97 -21.39
CA LEU A 785 -27.02 -5.26 -22.65
C LEU A 785 -25.78 -4.39 -22.52
N TYR A 786 -24.88 -4.51 -23.50
CA TYR A 786 -23.60 -3.81 -23.53
C TYR A 786 -23.61 -2.76 -24.63
N ARG A 787 -22.73 -1.76 -24.52
CA ARG A 787 -22.59 -0.71 -25.54
C ARG A 787 -22.29 -1.33 -26.91
N GLY A 788 -22.91 -0.80 -27.95
CA GLY A 788 -22.80 -1.30 -29.32
C GLY A 788 -24.06 -2.02 -29.80
N THR A 789 -23.92 -2.75 -30.91
CA THR A 789 -25.01 -3.52 -31.51
C THR A 789 -24.98 -4.96 -31.01
N GLN A 790 -26.14 -5.50 -30.64
CA GLN A 790 -26.31 -6.90 -30.29
C GLN A 790 -27.63 -7.46 -30.80
N VAL A 791 -27.60 -8.72 -31.23
CA VAL A 791 -28.76 -9.43 -31.79
C VAL A 791 -29.08 -10.65 -30.93
N VAL A 792 -30.36 -10.84 -30.59
CA VAL A 792 -30.82 -11.99 -29.81
C VAL A 792 -30.74 -13.27 -30.65
N ARG A 793 -30.10 -14.31 -30.10
CA ARG A 793 -30.11 -15.68 -30.63
C ARG A 793 -30.37 -16.66 -29.49
N GLY A 794 -31.45 -17.41 -29.53
CA GLY A 794 -31.87 -18.30 -28.47
C GLY A 794 -31.96 -17.58 -27.11
N ARG A 795 -31.16 -18.03 -26.13
CA ARG A 795 -31.09 -17.43 -24.78
C ARG A 795 -30.02 -16.34 -24.64
N GLY A 796 -29.20 -16.13 -25.66
CA GLY A 796 -28.00 -15.29 -25.63
C GLY A 796 -28.02 -14.16 -26.64
N LEU A 797 -26.89 -13.47 -26.79
CA LEU A 797 -26.67 -12.38 -27.73
C LEU A 797 -25.50 -12.68 -28.67
N ASP A 798 -25.56 -12.17 -29.89
CA ASP A 798 -24.39 -11.90 -30.70
C ASP A 798 -24.09 -10.41 -30.55
N TRP A 799 -23.05 -10.06 -29.78
CA TRP A 799 -22.62 -8.69 -29.53
C TRP A 799 -21.44 -8.34 -30.45
N THR A 800 -21.48 -7.19 -31.10
CA THR A 800 -20.47 -6.79 -32.07
C THR A 800 -19.41 -5.89 -31.43
N VAL A 801 -18.13 -6.26 -31.57
CA VAL A 801 -16.99 -5.51 -31.04
C VAL A 801 -15.90 -5.27 -32.09
N SER A 802 -15.25 -4.12 -32.00
CA SER A 802 -14.01 -3.82 -32.71
C SER A 802 -12.93 -3.49 -31.68
N LEU A 803 -11.74 -4.08 -31.82
CA LEU A 803 -10.66 -3.96 -30.85
C LEU A 803 -9.31 -4.06 -31.56
N ALA A 804 -8.39 -3.15 -31.24
CA ALA A 804 -7.04 -3.17 -31.80
C ALA A 804 -6.26 -4.41 -31.34
N GLY A 805 -5.26 -4.84 -32.13
CA GLY A 805 -4.36 -5.93 -31.73
C GLY A 805 -3.57 -5.57 -30.48
N GLY A 806 -3.39 -6.54 -29.58
CA GLY A 806 -2.67 -6.36 -28.32
C GLY A 806 -3.42 -5.51 -27.29
N THR A 807 -4.72 -5.29 -27.43
CA THR A 807 -5.49 -4.45 -26.49
C THR A 807 -6.60 -5.23 -25.79
N ALA A 808 -7.13 -4.64 -24.73
CA ALA A 808 -8.26 -5.18 -23.98
C ALA A 808 -9.24 -4.08 -23.61
N VAL A 809 -10.49 -4.46 -23.36
CA VAL A 809 -11.56 -3.56 -22.89
C VAL A 809 -12.39 -4.24 -21.81
N VAL A 810 -12.83 -3.44 -20.82
CA VAL A 810 -13.87 -3.82 -19.87
C VAL A 810 -15.15 -3.07 -20.25
N GLU A 811 -16.21 -3.78 -20.62
CA GLU A 811 -17.51 -3.17 -20.92
C GLU A 811 -18.55 -3.54 -19.85
N PRO A 812 -19.06 -2.56 -19.08
CA PRO A 812 -20.10 -2.79 -18.09
C PRO A 812 -21.47 -2.98 -18.76
N PRO A 813 -22.41 -3.70 -18.12
CA PRO A 813 -23.79 -3.73 -18.57
C PRO A 813 -24.40 -2.33 -18.43
N ARG A 814 -24.97 -1.80 -19.52
CA ARG A 814 -25.66 -0.49 -19.52
C ARG A 814 -27.13 -0.62 -19.17
N PHE A 815 -27.74 -1.70 -19.63
CA PHE A 815 -29.13 -2.03 -19.33
C PHE A 815 -29.23 -3.51 -18.95
N THR A 816 -30.21 -3.81 -18.09
CA THR A 816 -30.70 -5.18 -17.92
C THR A 816 -32.11 -5.31 -18.44
N VAL A 817 -32.49 -6.52 -18.84
CA VAL A 817 -33.80 -6.82 -19.39
C VAL A 817 -34.44 -8.00 -18.66
N ASP A 818 -35.77 -8.00 -18.59
CA ASP A 818 -36.55 -9.18 -18.21
C ASP A 818 -36.49 -10.26 -19.30
N ASP A 819 -37.04 -11.44 -19.00
CA ASP A 819 -36.83 -12.68 -19.76
C ASP A 819 -37.08 -12.60 -21.28
N ARG A 820 -36.37 -13.50 -21.97
CA ARG A 820 -36.32 -13.82 -23.42
C ARG A 820 -37.10 -12.90 -24.37
N MET A 821 -36.34 -12.17 -25.17
CA MET A 821 -36.81 -11.53 -26.40
C MET A 821 -36.87 -12.53 -27.57
N PRO A 822 -37.68 -12.30 -28.60
CA PRO A 822 -37.66 -13.09 -29.84
C PRO A 822 -36.29 -13.06 -30.53
N ASP A 823 -35.87 -14.20 -31.08
CA ASP A 823 -34.69 -14.29 -31.95
C ASP A 823 -34.75 -13.28 -33.10
N GLY A 824 -33.62 -12.64 -33.39
CA GLY A 824 -33.51 -11.57 -34.37
C GLY A 824 -33.88 -10.18 -33.86
N THR A 825 -34.30 -10.04 -32.59
CA THR A 825 -34.41 -8.72 -31.94
C THR A 825 -33.04 -8.06 -31.91
N ARG A 826 -32.93 -6.86 -32.48
CA ARG A 826 -31.69 -6.06 -32.52
C ARG A 826 -31.77 -4.95 -31.47
N LEU A 827 -30.72 -4.83 -30.69
CA LEU A 827 -30.57 -3.87 -29.60
C LEU A 827 -29.31 -3.04 -29.87
N GLU A 828 -29.46 -1.73 -29.90
CA GLU A 828 -28.37 -0.80 -30.14
C GLU A 828 -28.23 0.12 -28.94
N VAL A 829 -27.23 -0.12 -28.11
CA VAL A 829 -26.93 0.66 -26.92
C VAL A 829 -25.86 1.69 -27.29
N ALA A 830 -26.19 2.97 -27.29
CA ALA A 830 -25.21 4.02 -27.57
C ALA A 830 -24.39 4.37 -26.33
N ASP A 831 -25.04 4.47 -25.17
CA ASP A 831 -24.44 4.88 -23.89
C ASP A 831 -25.34 4.41 -22.72
N SER A 832 -25.13 4.95 -21.51
CA SER A 832 -25.92 4.64 -20.31
C SER A 832 -27.39 5.12 -20.37
N HIS A 833 -27.76 5.93 -21.35
CA HIS A 833 -29.08 6.57 -21.46
C HIS A 833 -29.84 6.15 -22.71
N HIS A 834 -29.15 5.93 -23.83
CA HIS A 834 -29.76 5.78 -25.14
C HIS A 834 -29.70 4.34 -25.63
N LEU A 835 -30.87 3.74 -25.87
CA LEU A 835 -31.04 2.41 -26.45
C LEU A 835 -32.09 2.44 -27.56
N THR A 836 -31.82 1.78 -28.68
CA THR A 836 -32.82 1.47 -29.71
C THR A 836 -33.14 -0.02 -29.72
N VAL A 837 -34.43 -0.36 -29.63
CA VAL A 837 -34.95 -1.74 -29.73
C VAL A 837 -35.62 -1.91 -31.08
N THR A 838 -35.18 -2.89 -31.88
CA THR A 838 -35.74 -3.23 -33.19
C THR A 838 -36.29 -4.65 -33.19
N ALA A 839 -37.58 -4.77 -33.48
CA ALA A 839 -38.26 -6.06 -33.55
C ALA A 839 -37.99 -6.77 -34.89
N PRO A 840 -37.80 -8.10 -34.91
CA PRO A 840 -37.63 -8.84 -36.14
C PRO A 840 -38.89 -8.78 -37.02
N ALA A 841 -38.74 -9.07 -38.31
CA ALA A 841 -39.88 -9.22 -39.21
C ALA A 841 -40.82 -10.34 -38.70
N GLY A 842 -42.12 -10.05 -38.62
CA GLY A 842 -43.15 -11.02 -38.22
C GLY A 842 -43.36 -11.25 -36.71
N ARG A 843 -42.54 -10.71 -35.80
CA ARG A 843 -42.78 -10.84 -34.35
C ARG A 843 -42.66 -9.50 -33.62
N LYS A 844 -43.63 -9.19 -32.76
CA LYS A 844 -43.56 -8.05 -31.84
C LYS A 844 -42.59 -8.34 -30.70
N VAL A 845 -41.99 -7.30 -30.14
CA VAL A 845 -41.13 -7.37 -28.95
C VAL A 845 -41.80 -6.62 -27.81
N VAL A 846 -41.82 -7.23 -26.63
CA VAL A 846 -42.16 -6.59 -25.36
C VAL A 846 -41.01 -6.88 -24.41
N VAL A 847 -40.38 -5.84 -23.88
CA VAL A 847 -39.20 -5.96 -23.02
C VAL A 847 -39.21 -4.87 -21.96
N THR A 848 -38.93 -5.23 -20.71
CA THR A 848 -38.73 -4.31 -19.59
C THR A 848 -37.25 -4.04 -19.43
N LEU A 849 -36.85 -2.84 -19.81
CA LEU A 849 -35.49 -2.33 -19.67
C LEU A 849 -35.31 -1.78 -18.26
N ARG A 850 -34.12 -1.96 -17.68
CA ARG A 850 -33.72 -1.38 -16.39
C ARG A 850 -32.31 -0.79 -16.49
N ALA A 851 -32.11 0.36 -15.86
CA ALA A 851 -30.82 1.04 -15.71
C ALA A 851 -30.77 1.72 -14.33
N GLY A 852 -29.95 1.21 -13.41
CA GLY A 852 -30.04 1.61 -12.00
C GLY A 852 -31.44 1.37 -11.44
N SER A 853 -32.02 2.39 -10.81
CA SER A 853 -33.41 2.37 -10.30
C SER A 853 -34.47 2.62 -11.37
N TRP A 854 -34.09 3.08 -12.56
CA TRP A 854 -35.03 3.34 -13.64
C TRP A 854 -35.46 2.04 -14.33
N SER A 855 -36.75 1.92 -14.64
CA SER A 855 -37.28 0.82 -15.45
C SER A 855 -38.41 1.25 -16.38
N ARG A 856 -38.53 0.59 -17.53
CA ARG A 856 -39.59 0.84 -18.50
C ARG A 856 -39.88 -0.37 -19.38
N THR A 857 -41.16 -0.74 -19.48
CA THR A 857 -41.62 -1.70 -20.48
C THR A 857 -41.81 -1.05 -21.84
N VAL A 858 -41.14 -1.59 -22.83
CA VAL A 858 -41.11 -1.12 -24.22
C VAL A 858 -41.82 -2.14 -25.09
N ARG A 859 -42.82 -1.67 -25.84
CA ARG A 859 -43.54 -2.47 -26.84
C ARG A 859 -43.15 -1.99 -28.23
N VAL A 860 -42.68 -2.90 -29.07
CA VAL A 860 -42.22 -2.64 -30.44
C VAL A 860 -42.97 -3.57 -31.40
N ARG A 861 -43.65 -2.99 -32.38
CA ARG A 861 -44.37 -3.76 -33.42
C ARG A 861 -43.37 -4.49 -34.32
N ALA A 862 -43.79 -5.62 -34.90
CA ALA A 862 -42.95 -6.41 -35.81
C ALA A 862 -42.33 -5.54 -36.92
N GLY A 863 -41.03 -5.73 -37.19
CA GLY A 863 -40.27 -4.97 -38.18
C GLY A 863 -40.10 -3.47 -37.90
N ARG A 864 -40.44 -2.98 -36.71
CA ARG A 864 -40.27 -1.57 -36.32
C ARG A 864 -39.17 -1.41 -35.28
N SER A 865 -38.69 -0.18 -35.14
CA SER A 865 -37.73 0.24 -34.12
C SER A 865 -38.35 1.23 -33.15
N ARG A 866 -37.84 1.26 -31.93
CA ARG A 866 -38.21 2.23 -30.90
C ARG A 866 -36.99 2.65 -30.09
N ALA A 867 -36.70 3.95 -30.11
CA ALA A 867 -35.68 4.57 -29.27
C ALA A 867 -36.20 4.78 -27.85
N VAL A 868 -35.30 4.69 -26.87
CA VAL A 868 -35.54 4.80 -25.45
C VAL A 868 -34.43 5.62 -24.83
N THR A 869 -34.81 6.56 -23.97
CA THR A 869 -33.89 7.44 -23.23
C THR A 869 -34.17 7.32 -21.74
N VAL A 870 -33.12 7.07 -20.95
CA VAL A 870 -33.14 7.18 -19.48
C VAL A 870 -33.06 8.66 -19.10
N PRO A 871 -33.85 9.16 -18.14
CA PRO A 871 -33.73 10.54 -17.65
C PRO A 871 -32.80 10.65 -16.43
N GLY A 872 -32.20 11.83 -16.22
CA GLY A 872 -31.81 12.30 -14.88
C GLY A 872 -30.42 11.91 -14.34
N ALA A 873 -29.47 11.48 -15.18
CA ALA A 873 -28.07 11.26 -14.78
C ALA A 873 -27.07 11.74 -15.86
N PRO A 874 -25.78 11.90 -15.53
CA PRO A 874 -24.75 12.11 -16.55
C PRO A 874 -24.66 10.92 -17.51
N VAL A 875 -24.49 11.22 -18.80
CA VAL A 875 -24.33 10.20 -19.84
C VAL A 875 -22.90 9.65 -19.79
N THR A 876 -22.77 8.32 -19.78
CA THR A 876 -21.47 7.63 -19.75
C THR A 876 -21.38 6.58 -20.86
N PRO A 877 -20.24 6.46 -21.57
CA PRO A 877 -19.05 7.29 -21.42
C PRO A 877 -19.29 8.72 -21.94
N THR A 878 -18.64 9.71 -21.34
CA THR A 878 -18.71 11.11 -21.78
C THR A 878 -17.58 11.47 -22.75
N ALA A 879 -17.85 12.39 -23.67
CA ALA A 879 -16.84 13.03 -24.52
C ALA A 879 -16.18 14.25 -23.83
N ASP A 880 -16.68 14.67 -22.66
CA ASP A 880 -16.09 15.75 -21.87
C ASP A 880 -14.69 15.38 -21.39
N LEU A 881 -13.67 16.08 -21.89
CA LEU A 881 -12.27 15.85 -21.57
C LEU A 881 -11.92 16.26 -20.13
N ALA A 882 -12.68 17.18 -19.53
CA ALA A 882 -12.45 17.68 -18.18
C ALA A 882 -13.08 16.82 -17.08
N ARG A 883 -14.14 16.07 -17.39
CA ARG A 883 -14.85 15.21 -16.42
C ARG A 883 -13.89 14.34 -15.59
N GLY A 884 -13.96 14.45 -14.27
CA GLY A 884 -13.17 13.66 -13.31
C GLY A 884 -11.66 13.84 -13.42
N ARG A 885 -11.19 14.94 -14.03
CA ARG A 885 -9.77 15.27 -14.12
C ARG A 885 -9.27 16.01 -12.88
N THR A 886 -7.96 15.93 -12.65
CA THR A 886 -7.28 16.72 -11.64
C THR A 886 -7.43 18.20 -11.92
N THR A 887 -7.65 18.98 -10.87
CA THR A 887 -7.81 20.43 -10.95
C THR A 887 -6.90 21.16 -9.98
N PHE A 888 -6.45 22.36 -10.36
CA PHE A 888 -5.67 23.26 -9.50
C PHE A 888 -6.48 24.52 -9.18
N PRO A 889 -6.26 25.17 -8.02
CA PRO A 889 -5.41 24.74 -6.89
C PRO A 889 -5.82 23.40 -6.28
N THR A 890 -4.85 22.60 -5.84
CA THR A 890 -5.08 21.30 -5.15
C THR A 890 -5.31 21.52 -3.65
N SER A 891 -4.23 21.75 -2.92
CA SER A 891 -4.19 22.07 -1.49
C SER A 891 -2.92 22.87 -1.18
N PRO A 892 -2.96 23.80 -0.21
CA PRO A 892 -4.16 24.41 0.36
C PRO A 892 -4.95 25.21 -0.69
N LEU A 893 -6.22 25.48 -0.42
CA LEU A 893 -7.07 26.32 -1.27
C LEU A 893 -6.95 27.79 -0.85
N PRO A 894 -7.01 28.75 -1.80
CA PRO A 894 -7.13 30.17 -1.50
C PRO A 894 -8.34 30.48 -0.61
N GLU A 895 -8.24 31.50 0.23
CA GLU A 895 -9.32 31.88 1.14
C GLU A 895 -10.64 32.12 0.40
N GLY A 896 -11.70 31.47 0.89
CA GLY A 896 -13.04 31.58 0.32
C GLY A 896 -13.28 30.78 -0.97
N MET A 897 -12.28 30.08 -1.50
CA MET A 897 -12.43 29.16 -2.64
C MET A 897 -12.95 27.79 -2.16
N SER A 898 -13.83 27.15 -2.94
CA SER A 898 -14.15 25.72 -2.74
C SER A 898 -13.33 24.83 -3.68
N ALA A 899 -13.28 23.52 -3.44
CA ALA A 899 -12.54 22.60 -4.30
C ALA A 899 -12.90 22.76 -5.80
N PRO A 900 -11.92 23.05 -6.69
CA PRO A 900 -12.18 23.20 -8.13
C PRO A 900 -12.70 21.93 -8.81
N ALA A 901 -12.37 20.76 -8.26
CA ALA A 901 -12.85 19.47 -8.74
C ALA A 901 -14.39 19.37 -8.81
N ARG A 902 -15.12 20.19 -8.04
CA ARG A 902 -16.58 20.27 -8.08
C ARG A 902 -17.15 20.77 -9.40
N ALA A 903 -16.36 21.50 -10.20
CA ALA A 903 -16.80 21.91 -11.53
C ALA A 903 -16.64 20.79 -12.58
N VAL A 904 -15.97 19.69 -12.25
CA VAL A 904 -15.68 18.58 -13.17
C VAL A 904 -16.10 17.22 -12.62
N ASP A 905 -16.77 17.15 -11.48
CA ASP A 905 -17.24 15.89 -10.87
C ASP A 905 -18.53 15.33 -11.51
N GLY A 906 -19.26 16.18 -12.23
CA GLY A 906 -20.51 15.82 -12.87
C GLY A 906 -21.74 15.77 -11.99
N ASP A 907 -21.64 16.24 -10.74
CA ASP A 907 -22.77 16.36 -9.83
C ASP A 907 -23.34 17.78 -9.93
N PRO A 908 -24.55 17.98 -10.49
CA PRO A 908 -25.14 19.31 -10.62
C PRO A 908 -25.50 19.97 -9.27
N ARG A 909 -25.31 19.27 -8.15
CA ARG A 909 -25.55 19.76 -6.78
C ARG A 909 -24.29 20.35 -6.14
N THR A 910 -23.12 20.12 -6.72
CA THR A 910 -21.86 20.70 -6.26
C THR A 910 -21.50 21.90 -7.16
N THR A 911 -20.70 22.80 -6.62
CA THR A 911 -20.25 24.01 -7.31
C THR A 911 -18.82 24.35 -6.92
N TRP A 912 -18.05 24.86 -7.88
CA TRP A 912 -16.82 25.59 -7.61
C TRP A 912 -17.12 27.06 -7.32
N ARG A 913 -16.81 27.46 -6.09
CA ARG A 913 -16.75 28.83 -5.63
C ARG A 913 -15.36 29.39 -5.94
N PRO A 914 -15.22 30.39 -6.84
CA PRO A 914 -13.92 30.90 -7.25
C PRO A 914 -13.12 31.59 -6.14
N GLY A 915 -13.76 32.36 -5.26
CA GLY A 915 -13.04 33.22 -4.31
C GLY A 915 -12.45 34.49 -4.96
N GLY A 916 -11.81 35.36 -4.16
CA GLY A 916 -11.39 36.71 -4.60
C GLY A 916 -10.37 36.72 -5.75
N SER A 917 -9.48 35.74 -5.77
CA SER A 917 -8.46 35.50 -6.81
C SER A 917 -8.81 34.31 -7.71
N GLY A 918 -10.11 34.11 -7.97
CA GLY A 918 -10.66 32.86 -8.48
C GLY A 918 -10.10 32.42 -9.81
N ARG A 919 -9.13 31.51 -9.78
CA ARG A 919 -8.59 30.81 -10.94
C ARG A 919 -8.61 29.32 -10.67
N MET A 920 -9.13 28.55 -11.60
CA MET A 920 -8.95 27.11 -11.62
C MET A 920 -8.31 26.65 -12.91
N VAL A 921 -7.57 25.54 -12.85
CA VAL A 921 -6.96 24.86 -13.99
C VAL A 921 -7.43 23.41 -13.98
N VAL A 922 -7.69 22.83 -15.14
CA VAL A 922 -7.97 21.39 -15.30
C VAL A 922 -6.86 20.76 -16.14
N ASP A 923 -6.22 19.70 -15.66
CA ASP A 923 -5.26 18.90 -16.44
C ASP A 923 -6.01 17.79 -17.20
N LEU A 924 -6.07 17.90 -18.53
CA LEU A 924 -6.69 16.92 -19.41
C LEU A 924 -5.88 15.60 -19.49
N GLY A 925 -4.68 15.56 -18.91
CA GLY A 925 -3.78 14.41 -18.81
C GLY A 925 -2.88 14.19 -20.03
N ALA A 926 -3.18 14.83 -21.16
CA ALA A 926 -2.35 14.85 -22.35
C ALA A 926 -2.70 16.04 -23.23
N VAL A 927 -1.78 16.49 -24.08
CA VAL A 927 -2.08 17.48 -25.12
C VAL A 927 -3.10 16.89 -26.10
N THR A 928 -4.30 17.46 -26.14
CA THR A 928 -5.42 17.00 -26.96
C THR A 928 -6.06 18.17 -27.69
N ALA A 929 -6.68 17.92 -28.84
CA ALA A 929 -7.47 18.92 -29.54
C ALA A 929 -8.67 19.37 -28.69
N VAL A 930 -8.86 20.68 -28.56
CA VAL A 930 -9.99 21.29 -27.86
C VAL A 930 -10.76 22.13 -28.87
N ALA A 931 -11.96 21.70 -29.18
CA ALA A 931 -12.90 22.37 -30.05
C ALA A 931 -13.65 23.49 -29.33
N ASP A 932 -14.16 23.22 -28.12
CA ASP A 932 -14.90 24.23 -27.34
C ASP A 932 -14.83 24.00 -25.81
N VAL A 933 -15.05 25.08 -25.06
CA VAL A 933 -15.19 25.07 -23.60
C VAL A 933 -16.54 25.67 -23.23
N ARG A 934 -17.33 24.97 -22.42
CA ARG A 934 -18.65 25.42 -21.94
C ARG A 934 -18.65 25.50 -20.43
N LEU A 935 -19.26 26.58 -19.94
CA LEU A 935 -19.35 26.89 -18.52
C LEU A 935 -20.81 27.03 -18.11
N THR A 936 -21.26 26.19 -17.18
CA THR A 936 -22.60 26.25 -16.59
C THR A 936 -22.51 26.87 -15.20
N TRP A 937 -23.27 27.94 -14.96
CA TRP A 937 -23.23 28.71 -13.71
C TRP A 937 -24.50 28.52 -12.88
N SER A 938 -24.36 28.66 -11.57
CA SER A 938 -25.49 28.76 -10.66
C SER A 938 -26.26 30.09 -10.87
N ARG A 939 -27.40 30.24 -10.19
CA ARG A 939 -28.11 31.53 -10.15
C ARG A 939 -27.27 32.57 -9.39
N GLY A 940 -27.19 33.78 -9.91
CA GLY A 940 -26.46 34.89 -9.29
C GLY A 940 -25.88 35.86 -10.33
N ARG A 941 -25.17 36.89 -9.87
CA ARG A 941 -24.44 37.80 -10.76
C ARG A 941 -23.20 37.08 -11.29
N ARG A 942 -23.08 36.96 -12.61
CA ARG A 942 -21.88 36.43 -13.26
C ARG A 942 -20.82 37.53 -13.42
N ARG A 943 -19.60 37.26 -12.96
CA ARG A 943 -18.42 38.11 -13.19
C ARG A 943 -17.81 37.86 -14.57
N PRO A 944 -16.99 38.78 -15.10
CA PRO A 944 -16.19 38.51 -16.29
C PRO A 944 -15.35 37.25 -16.11
N VAL A 945 -15.30 36.43 -17.16
CA VAL A 945 -14.57 35.16 -17.17
C VAL A 945 -13.58 35.16 -18.32
N ARG A 946 -12.34 34.74 -18.04
CA ARG A 946 -11.35 34.40 -19.08
C ARG A 946 -11.15 32.89 -19.11
N VAL A 947 -11.07 32.34 -20.33
CA VAL A 947 -10.71 30.95 -20.57
C VAL A 947 -9.40 30.94 -21.32
N GLU A 948 -8.44 30.23 -20.76
CA GLU A 948 -7.07 30.14 -21.28
C GLU A 948 -6.69 28.67 -21.41
N ALA A 949 -5.68 28.40 -22.23
CA ALA A 949 -5.16 27.07 -22.46
C ALA A 949 -3.63 27.07 -22.38
N SER A 950 -3.08 25.93 -22.00
CA SER A 950 -1.65 25.70 -21.97
C SER A 950 -1.33 24.26 -22.37
N ARG A 951 -0.13 24.06 -22.93
CA ARG A 951 0.42 22.72 -23.22
C ARG A 951 1.39 22.24 -22.14
N ASP A 952 2.01 23.16 -21.41
CA ASP A 952 3.02 22.89 -20.38
C ASP A 952 2.52 23.14 -18.95
N GLY A 953 1.44 23.89 -18.79
CA GLY A 953 0.86 24.26 -17.50
C GLY A 953 1.53 25.49 -16.87
N LEU A 954 2.50 26.10 -17.54
CA LEU A 954 3.29 27.24 -17.10
C LEU A 954 2.88 28.51 -17.86
N THR A 955 2.78 28.40 -19.18
CA THR A 955 2.45 29.53 -20.06
C THR A 955 1.02 29.38 -20.57
N TYR A 956 0.17 30.36 -20.25
CA TYR A 956 -1.24 30.37 -20.67
C TYR A 956 -1.48 31.40 -21.76
N ALA A 957 -2.28 31.01 -22.75
CA ALA A 957 -2.72 31.87 -23.84
C ALA A 957 -4.23 31.66 -24.08
N PRO A 958 -4.91 32.54 -24.83
CA PRO A 958 -6.27 32.26 -25.29
C PRO A 958 -6.36 30.90 -25.99
N LEU A 959 -7.50 30.21 -25.82
CA LEU A 959 -7.71 28.85 -26.35
C LEU A 959 -7.43 28.77 -27.86
N ALA A 960 -6.43 27.98 -28.26
CA ALA A 960 -5.99 27.83 -29.64
C ALA A 960 -5.74 26.36 -30.02
N GLY A 961 -6.81 25.67 -30.42
CA GLY A 961 -6.76 24.36 -31.09
C GLY A 961 -6.44 23.16 -30.19
N SER A 962 -5.32 23.14 -29.46
CA SER A 962 -4.95 22.00 -28.59
C SER A 962 -4.42 22.46 -27.24
N ALA A 963 -4.76 21.74 -26.19
CA ALA A 963 -4.36 22.03 -24.83
C ALA A 963 -4.12 20.75 -24.05
N ARG A 964 -3.24 20.83 -23.04
CA ARG A 964 -3.20 19.89 -21.93
C ARG A 964 -3.94 20.46 -20.72
N TYR A 965 -3.75 21.75 -20.46
CA TYR A 965 -4.37 22.45 -19.33
C TYR A 965 -5.37 23.47 -19.84
N VAL A 966 -6.55 23.53 -19.23
CA VAL A 966 -7.57 24.56 -19.50
C VAL A 966 -7.82 25.32 -18.21
N ALA A 967 -7.66 26.64 -18.24
CA ALA A 967 -7.85 27.51 -17.09
C ALA A 967 -9.11 28.36 -17.23
N VAL A 968 -9.79 28.58 -16.10
CA VAL A 968 -10.90 29.52 -15.97
C VAL A 968 -10.57 30.51 -14.86
N ALA A 969 -10.46 31.78 -15.24
CA ALA A 969 -10.23 32.89 -14.32
C ALA A 969 -11.48 33.76 -14.20
N VAL A 970 -11.87 34.06 -12.95
CA VAL A 970 -13.06 34.79 -12.55
C VAL A 970 -12.65 35.93 -11.63
N GLU A 971 -12.44 37.10 -12.21
CA GLU A 971 -11.89 38.24 -11.45
C GLU A 971 -12.95 38.90 -10.58
N GLY A 972 -12.57 39.18 -9.32
CA GLY A 972 -13.38 39.96 -8.39
C GLY A 972 -14.69 39.30 -7.97
N TRP A 973 -14.73 37.96 -7.92
CA TRP A 973 -15.85 37.22 -7.35
C TRP A 973 -16.07 37.58 -5.88
N ARG A 974 -17.34 37.69 -5.47
CA ARG A 974 -17.76 38.01 -4.09
C ARG A 974 -18.83 37.03 -3.62
N PRO A 975 -18.96 36.81 -2.29
CA PRO A 975 -20.07 36.03 -1.74
C PRO A 975 -21.44 36.49 -2.30
N GLY A 976 -22.20 35.55 -2.87
CA GLY A 976 -23.49 35.81 -3.53
C GLY A 976 -23.44 35.97 -5.05
N ASP A 977 -22.24 36.10 -5.64
CA ASP A 977 -22.07 35.97 -7.10
C ASP A 977 -22.27 34.50 -7.54
N ALA A 978 -22.50 34.31 -8.84
CA ALA A 978 -22.68 32.97 -9.39
C ALA A 978 -21.44 32.09 -9.18
N GLU A 979 -21.65 30.81 -8.87
CA GLU A 979 -20.63 29.78 -8.73
C GLU A 979 -20.66 28.86 -9.96
N LEU A 980 -19.54 28.24 -10.31
CA LEU A 980 -19.45 27.38 -11.49
C LEU A 980 -19.96 25.98 -11.14
N VAL A 981 -21.01 25.53 -11.80
CA VAL A 981 -21.59 24.20 -11.62
C VAL A 981 -20.85 23.17 -12.47
N GLU A 982 -20.53 23.51 -13.72
CA GLU A 982 -19.95 22.55 -14.65
C GLU A 982 -19.01 23.25 -15.64
N LEU A 983 -17.83 22.67 -15.83
CA LEU A 983 -16.90 22.95 -16.92
C LEU A 983 -16.85 21.74 -17.85
N VAL A 984 -17.17 21.95 -19.12
CA VAL A 984 -17.10 20.93 -20.17
C VAL A 984 -16.05 21.34 -21.20
N VAL A 985 -15.14 20.43 -21.52
CA VAL A 985 -14.13 20.60 -22.58
C VAL A 985 -14.35 19.54 -23.64
N ARG A 986 -14.44 19.92 -24.92
CA ARG A 986 -14.72 19.00 -26.04
C ARG A 986 -13.63 19.02 -27.08
#